data_AF-A0A2N1VRR6-F1
#
_entry.id   AF-A0A2N1VRR6-F1
#
_cell.length_a   1.000
_cell.length_b   1.000
_cell.length_c   1.000
_cell.angle_alpha   90.00
_cell.angle_beta   90.00
_cell.angle_gamma   90.00
#
_symmetry.space_group_name_H-M   'P 1'
#
loop_
_entity.id
_entity.type
_entity.pdbx_description
1 polymer ?
#
loop_
_entity_poly.entity_id
_entity_poly.type
_entity_poly.pdbx_seq_one_letter_code
_entity_poly.pdbx_strand_id
1 'polypeptide(L)'
;MKFKNVLIALLIIPCILFSQDYKQTFLSLNNTGVAEFLNTHPEYDGRGTIVFIFDTGVDMGIDGLLKTSTGAVKVIDAQDFTGQGDIKYYEADIDEDNGKSFFINEEQNFKVFGADKISLKAEDDKYYIGLLPEKLWMNSSSGIKDINGNGKEDDKFFFVTFKSKKDSLVQWVIYVDANCDGDVSDELALTNYKDCLTPLIIKNKENLPLLTIAVNIFPEEQKVNFFFDDGSHGTHCAGIAAGYQIGNEFNGVAPGAKIIACKLGNNNYSGGATVTESMKKSYLYADKISKERKEPCIINMSFGVGSVIEGHSDMELFLKELVDNNPYLYICVSNGNEGPGISTTGLPSSSPYVLSNGAILASEVGSDAYGTTLDHDVILHFSSRGGEVLKPDVCSPGAAISTIPNHSGGDRMWGTSMASPYSTGVLSLLLSAAQTDFPDTKIPSLFLYKIVRESASKIAGYNHVDQGGGYINVNSAYELLKKYVKAGEHKNFETYTVTSFAPNMPDQEAPALYIRNGSYLNGSESFSFNISRNNFNKQQKFYRTYSLKSDSEWLVPAQKNIHLRNEQSASVDVSFDISKMQKPGMYNGKIYAFRADKSQTPEFEMMATVVIPYQFTNQNSYTQSWKGVEVAPAAHQRYFLRIPEGTSDIKIKLSSDADKFTRVRYYLHDNNGVDQMSGVFNAGSKEELMEKYYINPEPGVYELVIVGYFTDKLNSVYNLSVDLNGLNRVGSEKLSPENNVVRLVNVFDEVKDYVVSGEINEYQKEFIAKLKSGQIYDYPFIIKKGESKKNFGIKMTKENFNKVTDFAVLIYDENGKVLNSGGLSYETGDINIKNTFDTTETKLKLSIVPAFTNSDDEMTINIKEITTVENAVEIKFNKSKISLFPTSVKDLELKFSKPGFDIPADALPGGTLYFKNSSTGKVETEIPLLFNF
;
A
#
# COMPACT_ATOMS: atom_id res chain seq x y z
N MET A 1 -53.82 -65.42 -31.62
CA MET A 1 -53.27 -64.49 -30.61
C MET A 1 -52.70 -63.28 -31.33
N LYS A 2 -53.19 -62.08 -31.02
CA LYS A 2 -52.88 -60.83 -31.72
C LYS A 2 -51.58 -60.22 -31.18
N PHE A 3 -50.53 -60.16 -32.00
CA PHE A 3 -49.38 -59.26 -31.77
C PHE A 3 -49.63 -57.96 -32.56
N LYS A 4 -49.89 -56.87 -31.84
CA LYS A 4 -49.94 -55.53 -32.41
C LYS A 4 -48.53 -54.95 -32.39
N ASN A 5 -48.00 -54.68 -33.57
CA ASN A 5 -46.85 -53.80 -33.77
C ASN A 5 -47.24 -52.38 -33.33
N VAL A 6 -46.61 -51.86 -32.27
CA VAL A 6 -46.64 -50.44 -31.93
C VAL A 6 -45.30 -49.87 -32.35
N LEU A 7 -45.36 -49.02 -33.38
CA LEU A 7 -44.29 -48.16 -33.85
C LEU A 7 -44.06 -47.09 -32.78
N ILE A 8 -42.95 -47.15 -32.04
CA ILE A 8 -42.53 -46.05 -31.15
C ILE A 8 -41.67 -45.11 -32.00
N ALA A 9 -42.25 -43.97 -32.36
CA ALA A 9 -41.51 -42.85 -32.92
C ALA A 9 -40.61 -42.25 -31.82
N LEU A 10 -39.30 -42.45 -31.95
CA LEU A 10 -38.29 -41.71 -31.20
C LEU A 10 -38.25 -40.28 -31.75
N LEU A 11 -38.92 -39.37 -31.04
CA LEU A 11 -38.70 -37.92 -31.16
C LEU A 11 -37.28 -37.63 -30.64
N ILE A 12 -36.31 -37.53 -31.55
CA ILE A 12 -35.02 -36.92 -31.28
C ILE A 12 -35.28 -35.41 -31.20
N ILE A 13 -35.51 -34.90 -29.99
CA ILE A 13 -35.40 -33.47 -29.71
C ILE A 13 -33.90 -33.17 -29.74
N PRO A 14 -33.39 -32.31 -30.64
CA PRO A 14 -32.02 -31.84 -30.51
C PRO A 14 -31.95 -31.05 -29.21
N CYS A 15 -31.25 -31.60 -28.20
CA CYS A 15 -30.71 -30.76 -27.15
C CYS A 15 -29.80 -29.77 -27.85
N ILE A 16 -30.25 -28.53 -27.99
CA ILE A 16 -29.36 -27.39 -28.18
C ILE A 16 -28.54 -27.37 -26.89
N LEU A 17 -27.41 -28.08 -26.90
CA LEU A 17 -26.32 -27.79 -26.00
C LEU A 17 -25.94 -26.34 -26.33
N PHE A 18 -26.41 -25.40 -25.51
CA PHE A 18 -25.77 -24.10 -25.47
C PHE A 18 -24.30 -24.41 -25.14
N SER A 19 -23.41 -24.16 -26.10
CA SER A 19 -22.02 -23.90 -25.76
C SER A 19 -22.07 -22.79 -24.73
N GLN A 20 -21.92 -23.12 -23.45
CA GLN A 20 -21.47 -22.12 -22.51
C GLN A 20 -20.04 -21.82 -22.94
N ASP A 21 -19.89 -20.79 -23.75
CA ASP A 21 -18.62 -20.10 -23.93
C ASP A 21 -18.26 -19.47 -22.58
N TYR A 22 -17.89 -20.30 -21.59
CA TYR A 22 -17.20 -19.83 -20.40
C TYR A 22 -15.78 -19.45 -20.83
N LYS A 23 -15.65 -18.29 -21.48
CA LYS A 23 -14.38 -17.57 -21.44
C LYS A 23 -14.19 -17.17 -19.98
N GLN A 24 -13.20 -17.78 -19.34
CA GLN A 24 -12.82 -17.46 -17.97
C GLN A 24 -12.58 -15.94 -17.84
N THR A 25 -13.10 -15.34 -16.77
CA THR A 25 -13.03 -13.89 -16.54
C THR A 25 -11.78 -13.55 -15.74
N PHE A 26 -10.75 -13.03 -16.42
CA PHE A 26 -9.46 -12.66 -15.82
C PHE A 26 -9.45 -11.23 -15.26
N LEU A 27 -10.29 -10.35 -15.82
CA LEU A 27 -10.43 -8.95 -15.43
C LEU A 27 -11.90 -8.52 -15.63
N SER A 28 -12.49 -7.81 -14.67
CA SER A 28 -13.89 -7.38 -14.80
C SER A 28 -14.03 -6.20 -15.76
N LEU A 29 -14.29 -6.49 -17.04
CA LEU A 29 -14.49 -5.47 -18.10
C LEU A 29 -15.96 -5.18 -18.38
N ASN A 30 -16.86 -6.10 -18.02
CA ASN A 30 -18.30 -5.96 -18.28
C ASN A 30 -18.97 -5.03 -17.26
N ASN A 31 -18.71 -5.23 -15.96
CA ASN A 31 -19.41 -4.51 -14.88
C ASN A 31 -19.18 -3.00 -14.91
N THR A 32 -18.08 -2.54 -15.51
CA THR A 32 -17.71 -1.12 -15.62
C THR A 32 -18.05 -0.50 -16.98
N GLY A 33 -18.59 -1.29 -17.91
CA GLY A 33 -18.91 -0.89 -19.28
C GLY A 33 -17.71 -0.85 -20.24
N VAL A 34 -16.51 -1.27 -19.84
CA VAL A 34 -15.31 -1.23 -20.69
C VAL A 34 -15.46 -2.12 -21.93
N ALA A 35 -15.93 -3.35 -21.76
CA ALA A 35 -16.13 -4.27 -22.88
C ALA A 35 -17.13 -3.71 -23.91
N GLU A 36 -18.25 -3.15 -23.43
CA GLU A 36 -19.26 -2.50 -24.28
C GLU A 36 -18.70 -1.26 -24.99
N PHE A 37 -17.94 -0.43 -24.26
CA PHE A 37 -17.32 0.78 -24.80
C PHE A 37 -16.37 0.46 -25.94
N LEU A 38 -15.46 -0.51 -25.75
CA LEU A 38 -14.51 -0.94 -26.79
C LEU A 38 -15.20 -1.57 -28.00
N ASN A 39 -16.29 -2.31 -27.80
CA ASN A 39 -17.06 -2.87 -28.90
C ASN A 39 -17.78 -1.78 -29.72
N THR A 40 -18.30 -0.75 -29.04
CA THR A 40 -19.01 0.37 -29.68
C THR A 40 -18.05 1.39 -30.29
N HIS A 41 -16.86 1.55 -29.70
CA HIS A 41 -15.83 2.49 -30.10
C HIS A 41 -14.46 1.80 -30.22
N PRO A 42 -14.24 0.93 -31.23
CA PRO A 42 -12.99 0.17 -31.36
C PRO A 42 -11.74 1.04 -31.52
N GLU A 43 -11.91 2.27 -31.99
CA GLU A 43 -10.83 3.24 -32.19
C GLU A 43 -10.48 4.02 -30.91
N TYR A 44 -11.27 3.89 -29.84
CA TYR A 44 -11.06 4.58 -28.55
C TYR A 44 -10.39 3.68 -27.52
N ASP A 45 -9.61 2.71 -27.99
CA ASP A 45 -8.95 1.65 -27.20
C ASP A 45 -7.71 2.09 -26.41
N GLY A 46 -7.51 3.40 -26.24
CA GLY A 46 -6.34 3.99 -25.61
C GLY A 46 -5.22 4.37 -26.59
N ARG A 47 -5.39 4.12 -27.90
CA ARG A 47 -4.44 4.64 -28.89
C ARG A 47 -4.32 6.17 -28.77
N GLY A 48 -3.09 6.67 -28.89
CA GLY A 48 -2.80 8.10 -28.73
C GLY A 48 -2.49 8.55 -27.30
N THR A 49 -2.49 7.63 -26.31
CA THR A 49 -2.07 7.90 -24.93
C THR A 49 -0.80 7.13 -24.53
N ILE A 50 -0.16 7.59 -23.44
CA ILE A 50 0.99 6.95 -22.81
C ILE A 50 0.67 6.71 -21.34
N VAL A 51 0.83 5.47 -20.90
CA VAL A 51 0.69 5.07 -19.50
C VAL A 51 2.08 4.92 -18.88
N PHE A 52 2.32 5.61 -17.78
CA PHE A 52 3.47 5.37 -16.92
C PHE A 52 3.11 4.36 -15.85
N ILE A 53 3.95 3.35 -15.66
CA ILE A 53 3.81 2.38 -14.57
C ILE A 53 4.92 2.65 -13.56
N PHE A 54 4.53 3.20 -12.42
CA PHE A 54 5.42 3.52 -11.30
C PHE A 54 5.36 2.40 -10.29
N ASP A 55 6.36 1.51 -10.30
CA ASP A 55 6.30 0.25 -9.57
C ASP A 55 7.70 -0.38 -9.34
N THR A 56 7.73 -1.69 -9.07
CA THR A 56 8.89 -2.56 -8.87
C THR A 56 9.63 -2.94 -10.17
N GLY A 57 9.14 -2.52 -11.32
CA GLY A 57 9.67 -2.84 -12.65
C GLY A 57 8.57 -3.30 -13.62
N VAL A 58 8.86 -3.36 -14.91
CA VAL A 58 7.95 -3.95 -15.93
C VAL A 58 8.78 -4.76 -16.93
N ASP A 59 8.48 -6.04 -17.09
CA ASP A 59 9.10 -6.87 -18.10
C ASP A 59 8.51 -6.53 -19.48
N MET A 60 9.31 -5.91 -20.34
CA MET A 60 8.88 -5.51 -21.69
C MET A 60 8.87 -6.66 -22.70
N GLY A 61 9.52 -7.77 -22.38
CA GLY A 61 9.70 -8.91 -23.28
C GLY A 61 8.66 -10.02 -23.10
N ILE A 62 7.63 -9.79 -22.28
CA ILE A 62 6.61 -10.79 -21.96
C ILE A 62 5.34 -10.64 -22.81
N ASP A 63 4.64 -11.75 -23.00
CA ASP A 63 3.31 -11.78 -23.63
C ASP A 63 2.35 -10.79 -22.97
N GLY A 64 1.52 -10.13 -23.77
CA GLY A 64 0.70 -9.01 -23.31
C GLY A 64 1.36 -7.64 -23.42
N LEU A 65 2.70 -7.57 -23.33
CA LEU A 65 3.47 -6.31 -23.29
C LEU A 65 4.42 -6.12 -24.47
N LEU A 66 4.32 -6.95 -25.52
CA LEU A 66 5.13 -6.80 -26.74
C LEU A 66 4.60 -5.69 -27.65
N LYS A 67 3.28 -5.68 -27.91
CA LYS A 67 2.66 -4.83 -28.93
C LYS A 67 1.34 -4.19 -28.45
N THR A 68 1.01 -3.05 -29.02
CA THR A 68 -0.31 -2.44 -28.93
C THR A 68 -1.31 -3.14 -29.86
N SER A 69 -2.59 -2.87 -29.68
CA SER A 69 -3.66 -3.29 -30.62
C SER A 69 -3.44 -2.82 -32.06
N THR A 70 -2.64 -1.75 -32.25
CA THR A 70 -2.26 -1.19 -33.55
C THR A 70 -0.95 -1.78 -34.11
N GLY A 71 -0.33 -2.72 -33.41
CA GLY A 71 0.91 -3.41 -33.82
C GLY A 71 2.21 -2.65 -33.51
N ALA A 72 2.14 -1.48 -32.88
CA ALA A 72 3.32 -0.75 -32.41
C ALA A 72 3.93 -1.41 -31.18
N VAL A 73 5.21 -1.14 -30.89
CA VAL A 73 5.85 -1.58 -29.62
C VAL A 73 5.07 -0.99 -28.43
N LYS A 74 4.74 -1.84 -27.46
CA LYS A 74 3.94 -1.46 -26.29
C LYS A 74 4.77 -0.68 -25.27
N VAL A 75 5.87 -1.24 -24.78
CA VAL A 75 6.76 -0.59 -23.80
C VAL A 75 7.83 0.21 -24.55
N ILE A 76 7.67 1.53 -24.59
CA ILE A 76 8.50 2.43 -25.40
C ILE A 76 9.67 3.04 -24.65
N ASP A 77 9.71 2.88 -23.33
CA ASP A 77 10.81 3.33 -22.47
C ASP A 77 10.75 2.62 -21.11
N ALA A 78 11.89 2.50 -20.45
CA ALA A 78 12.04 1.87 -19.15
C ALA A 78 13.20 2.51 -18.37
N GLN A 79 12.90 3.10 -17.22
CA GLN A 79 13.83 3.89 -16.41
C GLN A 79 13.84 3.39 -14.96
N ASP A 80 15.02 3.22 -14.39
CA ASP A 80 15.19 2.81 -12.99
C ASP A 80 15.67 4.00 -12.16
N PHE A 81 14.83 4.43 -11.22
CA PHE A 81 15.09 5.53 -10.30
C PHE A 81 15.60 5.06 -8.94
N THR A 82 15.79 3.74 -8.76
CA THR A 82 16.25 3.13 -7.51
C THR A 82 17.76 3.00 -7.44
N GLY A 83 18.41 2.95 -8.60
CA GLY A 83 19.81 2.60 -8.73
C GLY A 83 20.11 1.12 -8.49
N GLN A 84 19.11 0.25 -8.37
CA GLN A 84 19.32 -1.20 -8.24
C GLN A 84 20.07 -1.75 -9.45
N GLY A 85 19.80 -1.24 -10.66
CA GLY A 85 20.48 -1.64 -11.89
C GLY A 85 21.75 -0.86 -12.23
N ASP A 86 22.21 0.06 -11.38
CA ASP A 86 23.34 0.95 -11.72
C ASP A 86 24.69 0.24 -11.62
N ILE A 87 25.39 0.10 -12.76
CA ILE A 87 26.71 -0.52 -12.86
C ILE A 87 27.72 0.48 -13.44
N LYS A 88 28.82 0.68 -12.72
CA LYS A 88 29.95 1.50 -13.18
C LYS A 88 30.76 0.78 -14.25
N TYR A 89 31.36 1.55 -15.15
CA TYR A 89 32.33 1.05 -16.12
C TYR A 89 33.62 1.88 -16.08
N TYR A 90 34.68 1.31 -16.62
CA TYR A 90 36.04 1.84 -16.54
C TYR A 90 36.68 1.83 -17.91
N GLU A 91 37.61 2.75 -18.17
CA GLU A 91 38.36 2.78 -19.43
C GLU A 91 39.06 1.42 -19.66
N ALA A 92 39.02 0.93 -20.90
CA ALA A 92 39.52 -0.38 -21.29
C ALA A 92 40.59 -0.22 -22.35
N ASP A 93 41.70 -0.91 -22.14
CA ASP A 93 42.74 -1.09 -23.15
C ASP A 93 42.41 -2.30 -24.03
N ILE A 94 42.96 -2.30 -25.25
CA ILE A 94 42.93 -3.47 -26.13
C ILE A 94 44.29 -4.16 -26.04
N ASP A 95 44.28 -5.42 -25.61
CA ASP A 95 45.48 -6.26 -25.54
C ASP A 95 45.31 -7.53 -26.39
N GLU A 96 46.42 -8.07 -26.86
CA GLU A 96 46.45 -9.29 -27.67
C GLU A 96 47.18 -10.41 -26.93
N ASP A 97 46.46 -11.49 -26.64
CA ASP A 97 46.97 -12.65 -25.92
C ASP A 97 46.70 -13.92 -26.74
N ASN A 98 47.76 -14.63 -27.12
CA ASN A 98 47.69 -15.85 -27.93
C ASN A 98 46.89 -15.70 -29.25
N GLY A 99 47.01 -14.56 -29.93
CA GLY A 99 46.30 -14.28 -31.19
C GLY A 99 44.81 -13.99 -31.04
N LYS A 100 44.36 -13.70 -29.82
CA LYS A 100 43.01 -13.24 -29.48
C LYS A 100 43.08 -11.82 -28.93
N SER A 101 42.20 -10.94 -29.38
CA SER A 101 42.13 -9.55 -28.91
C SER A 101 41.07 -9.39 -27.82
N PHE A 102 41.45 -8.77 -26.70
CA PHE A 102 40.63 -8.61 -25.51
C PHE A 102 40.47 -7.13 -25.15
N PHE A 103 39.33 -6.80 -24.56
CA PHE A 103 39.20 -5.58 -23.76
C PHE A 103 39.63 -5.90 -22.33
N ILE A 104 40.56 -5.11 -21.78
CA ILE A 104 41.13 -5.34 -20.46
C ILE A 104 41.11 -4.06 -19.63
N ASN A 105 40.81 -4.20 -18.35
CA ASN A 105 41.14 -3.21 -17.33
C ASN A 105 41.84 -3.93 -16.17
N GLU A 106 43.15 -3.67 -16.00
CA GLU A 106 43.96 -4.35 -14.98
C GLU A 106 43.57 -3.96 -13.56
N GLU A 107 43.17 -2.71 -13.31
CA GLU A 107 42.81 -2.21 -11.98
C GLU A 107 41.61 -2.94 -11.38
N GLN A 108 40.59 -3.21 -12.21
CA GLN A 108 39.39 -3.95 -11.82
C GLN A 108 39.50 -5.46 -12.07
N ASN A 109 40.60 -5.90 -12.69
CA ASN A 109 40.80 -7.28 -13.15
C ASN A 109 39.64 -7.75 -14.07
N PHE A 110 39.24 -6.90 -15.02
CA PHE A 110 38.24 -7.23 -16.03
C PHE A 110 38.92 -7.59 -17.35
N LYS A 111 38.45 -8.66 -17.99
CA LYS A 111 38.95 -9.14 -19.29
C LYS A 111 37.83 -9.84 -20.04
N VAL A 112 37.56 -9.42 -21.27
CA VAL A 112 36.56 -10.05 -22.15
C VAL A 112 37.05 -10.09 -23.59
N PHE A 113 36.80 -11.20 -24.28
CA PHE A 113 37.28 -11.44 -25.65
C PHE A 113 36.39 -10.75 -26.68
N GLY A 114 36.95 -10.35 -27.83
CA GLY A 114 36.18 -9.91 -29.00
C GLY A 114 36.52 -8.51 -29.52
N ALA A 115 37.59 -7.86 -29.04
CA ALA A 115 37.88 -6.47 -29.37
C ALA A 115 38.11 -6.20 -30.87
N ASP A 116 38.69 -7.15 -31.58
CA ASP A 116 38.88 -7.10 -33.04
C ASP A 116 37.62 -7.51 -33.82
N LYS A 117 36.71 -8.27 -33.21
CA LYS A 117 35.57 -8.94 -33.88
C LYS A 117 34.20 -8.28 -33.74
N ILE A 118 34.01 -7.38 -32.77
CA ILE A 118 32.75 -6.65 -32.63
C ILE A 118 32.41 -5.85 -33.90
N SER A 119 31.11 -5.79 -34.21
CA SER A 119 30.61 -5.24 -35.49
C SER A 119 30.71 -3.71 -35.60
N LEU A 120 30.78 -3.00 -34.47
CA LEU A 120 30.93 -1.55 -34.38
C LEU A 120 32.24 -1.19 -33.69
N LYS A 121 32.84 -0.06 -34.07
CA LYS A 121 34.10 0.45 -33.48
C LYS A 121 33.89 1.82 -32.87
N ALA A 122 34.73 2.18 -31.91
CA ALA A 122 34.68 3.48 -31.26
C ALA A 122 35.03 4.60 -32.26
N GLU A 123 34.32 5.73 -32.18
CA GLU A 123 34.59 6.90 -33.01
C GLU A 123 35.92 7.57 -32.64
N ASP A 124 36.28 7.51 -31.36
CA ASP A 124 37.44 8.15 -30.74
C ASP A 124 38.49 7.15 -30.22
N ASP A 125 38.40 5.89 -30.66
CA ASP A 125 39.24 4.77 -30.20
C ASP A 125 39.20 4.54 -28.67
N LYS A 126 38.17 5.04 -27.96
CA LYS A 126 37.99 4.84 -26.53
C LYS A 126 36.95 3.79 -26.23
N TYR A 127 37.33 2.81 -25.41
CA TYR A 127 36.48 1.72 -24.96
C TYR A 127 36.35 1.73 -23.46
N TYR A 128 35.21 1.24 -22.97
CA TYR A 128 34.96 1.10 -21.55
C TYR A 128 34.42 -0.29 -21.25
N ILE A 129 34.91 -0.92 -20.18
CA ILE A 129 34.53 -2.26 -19.75
C ILE A 129 33.86 -2.19 -18.38
N GLY A 130 32.85 -3.04 -18.17
CA GLY A 130 32.19 -3.22 -16.90
C GLY A 130 31.72 -4.67 -16.70
N LEU A 131 31.13 -4.92 -15.54
CA LEU A 131 30.69 -6.25 -15.12
C LEU A 131 29.33 -6.16 -14.42
N LEU A 132 28.33 -6.86 -14.94
CA LEU A 132 27.05 -7.08 -14.27
C LEU A 132 27.14 -8.40 -13.47
N PRO A 133 27.18 -8.34 -12.12
CA PRO A 133 27.27 -9.53 -11.30
C PRO A 133 25.88 -10.09 -10.99
N GLU A 134 25.72 -11.42 -11.05
CA GLU A 134 24.48 -12.10 -10.67
C GLU A 134 24.12 -11.92 -9.18
N LYS A 135 25.12 -11.64 -8.35
CA LYS A 135 24.91 -11.30 -6.92
C LYS A 135 23.97 -10.10 -6.71
N LEU A 136 23.71 -9.29 -7.74
CA LEU A 136 22.74 -8.20 -7.70
C LEU A 136 21.34 -8.64 -7.24
N TRP A 137 20.94 -9.87 -7.57
CA TRP A 137 19.63 -10.45 -7.25
C TRP A 137 19.63 -11.31 -5.98
N MET A 138 20.75 -11.45 -5.26
CA MET A 138 20.88 -12.36 -4.10
C MET A 138 19.79 -12.16 -3.03
N ASN A 139 19.31 -10.92 -2.86
CA ASN A 139 18.29 -10.55 -1.88
C ASN A 139 16.94 -10.19 -2.53
N SER A 140 16.73 -10.52 -3.81
CA SER A 140 15.49 -10.18 -4.51
C SER A 140 14.29 -10.84 -3.83
N SER A 141 13.29 -10.03 -3.50
CA SER A 141 12.08 -10.44 -2.80
C SER A 141 11.18 -11.39 -3.61
N SER A 142 11.32 -11.43 -4.93
CA SER A 142 10.67 -12.43 -5.81
C SER A 142 11.33 -13.81 -5.77
N GLY A 143 12.53 -13.92 -5.17
CA GLY A 143 13.29 -15.16 -5.08
C GLY A 143 14.16 -15.47 -6.30
N ILE A 144 14.25 -14.59 -7.29
CA ILE A 144 15.21 -14.71 -8.39
C ILE A 144 16.62 -14.55 -7.84
N LYS A 145 17.51 -15.51 -8.14
CA LYS A 145 18.92 -15.47 -7.73
C LYS A 145 19.88 -15.98 -8.80
N ASP A 146 19.41 -16.93 -9.60
CA ASP A 146 20.08 -17.49 -10.76
C ASP A 146 19.32 -17.01 -12.01
N ILE A 147 19.86 -16.01 -12.71
CA ILE A 147 19.16 -15.34 -13.82
C ILE A 147 19.33 -16.08 -15.15
N ASN A 148 20.36 -16.94 -15.27
CA ASN A 148 20.62 -17.74 -16.46
C ASN A 148 20.20 -19.22 -16.29
N GLY A 149 19.75 -19.62 -15.11
CA GLY A 149 19.24 -20.95 -14.79
C GLY A 149 20.30 -22.05 -14.80
N ASN A 150 21.57 -21.74 -14.56
CA ASN A 150 22.66 -22.72 -14.64
C ASN A 150 22.95 -23.45 -13.31
N GLY A 151 22.24 -23.09 -12.24
CA GLY A 151 22.41 -23.63 -10.89
C GLY A 151 23.43 -22.88 -10.03
N LYS A 152 23.94 -21.73 -10.47
CA LYS A 152 24.84 -20.84 -9.73
C LYS A 152 24.19 -19.48 -9.51
N GLU A 153 24.72 -18.73 -8.54
CA GLU A 153 24.21 -17.39 -8.13
C GLU A 153 25.35 -16.35 -8.12
N ASP A 154 26.45 -16.63 -8.83
CA ASP A 154 27.70 -15.87 -8.81
C ASP A 154 28.28 -15.57 -10.20
N ASP A 155 27.48 -15.71 -11.25
CA ASP A 155 27.91 -15.45 -12.62
C ASP A 155 28.26 -13.98 -12.88
N LYS A 156 29.07 -13.79 -13.93
CA LYS A 156 29.74 -12.53 -14.26
C LYS A 156 29.53 -12.20 -15.74
N PHE A 157 28.59 -11.31 -16.02
CA PHE A 157 28.27 -10.88 -17.38
C PHE A 157 29.09 -9.62 -17.70
N PHE A 158 30.21 -9.80 -18.40
CA PHE A 158 31.05 -8.68 -18.81
C PHE A 158 30.35 -7.86 -19.90
N PHE A 159 30.64 -6.57 -19.97
CA PHE A 159 30.17 -5.75 -21.06
C PHE A 159 31.19 -4.71 -21.48
N VAL A 160 31.08 -4.27 -22.73
CA VAL A 160 31.91 -3.23 -23.31
C VAL A 160 31.01 -2.16 -23.91
N THR A 161 31.21 -0.91 -23.53
CA THR A 161 30.46 0.24 -24.03
C THR A 161 31.39 1.32 -24.57
N PHE A 162 30.96 2.01 -25.61
CA PHE A 162 31.74 3.06 -26.27
C PHE A 162 30.85 3.94 -27.14
N LYS A 163 31.39 5.09 -27.55
CA LYS A 163 30.74 5.98 -28.51
C LYS A 163 31.01 5.49 -29.92
N SER A 164 29.97 5.11 -30.66
CA SER A 164 30.07 4.60 -32.03
C SER A 164 29.38 5.53 -33.01
N LYS A 165 29.89 5.59 -34.25
CA LYS A 165 29.26 6.30 -35.35
C LYS A 165 28.66 5.31 -36.35
N LYS A 166 27.34 5.35 -36.53
CA LYS A 166 26.62 4.55 -37.53
C LYS A 166 25.73 5.47 -38.35
N ASP A 167 25.88 5.44 -39.69
CA ASP A 167 25.05 6.22 -40.63
C ASP A 167 24.97 7.73 -40.32
N SER A 168 26.10 8.32 -39.88
CA SER A 168 26.24 9.73 -39.44
C SER A 168 25.62 10.08 -38.08
N LEU A 169 24.95 9.13 -37.42
CA LEU A 169 24.51 9.29 -36.03
C LEU A 169 25.62 8.81 -35.09
N VAL A 170 25.98 9.68 -34.15
CA VAL A 170 26.91 9.33 -33.06
C VAL A 170 26.09 8.96 -31.84
N GLN A 171 26.26 7.74 -31.34
CA GLN A 171 25.52 7.23 -30.19
C GLN A 171 26.37 6.27 -29.35
N TRP A 172 26.01 6.11 -28.08
CA TRP A 172 26.61 5.10 -27.23
C TRP A 172 26.05 3.73 -27.55
N VAL A 173 26.94 2.75 -27.63
CA VAL A 173 26.61 1.34 -27.89
C VAL A 173 27.20 0.48 -26.78
N ILE A 174 26.61 -0.69 -26.58
CA ILE A 174 27.06 -1.68 -25.60
C ILE A 174 26.91 -3.10 -26.15
N TYR A 175 27.90 -3.94 -25.86
CA TYR A 175 27.87 -5.38 -26.05
C TYR A 175 27.97 -6.02 -24.67
N VAL A 176 27.07 -6.93 -24.35
CA VAL A 176 27.02 -7.64 -23.07
C VAL A 176 27.20 -9.12 -23.37
N ASP A 177 28.18 -9.75 -22.73
CA ASP A 177 28.37 -11.21 -22.70
C ASP A 177 27.18 -11.84 -21.98
N ALA A 178 26.10 -12.08 -22.71
CA ALA A 178 24.79 -12.47 -22.19
C ALA A 178 24.68 -14.00 -22.06
N ASN A 179 25.55 -14.74 -22.74
CA ASN A 179 25.66 -16.18 -22.65
C ASN A 179 26.70 -16.64 -21.58
N CYS A 180 27.45 -15.70 -21.00
CA CYS A 180 28.46 -15.90 -19.95
C CYS A 180 29.61 -16.83 -20.39
N ASP A 181 30.06 -16.71 -21.64
CA ASP A 181 31.18 -17.50 -22.18
C ASP A 181 32.51 -16.72 -22.26
N GLY A 182 32.50 -15.43 -21.88
CA GLY A 182 33.66 -14.54 -21.89
C GLY A 182 33.98 -13.94 -23.26
N ASP A 183 33.06 -14.04 -24.23
CA ASP A 183 33.16 -13.53 -25.60
C ASP A 183 32.03 -12.51 -25.87
N VAL A 184 32.36 -11.29 -26.31
CA VAL A 184 31.36 -10.30 -26.75
C VAL A 184 31.24 -10.23 -28.28
N SER A 185 31.95 -11.08 -29.02
CA SER A 185 32.00 -11.01 -30.49
C SER A 185 30.76 -11.58 -31.18
N ASP A 186 30.00 -12.45 -30.54
CA ASP A 186 28.72 -12.98 -31.01
C ASP A 186 27.51 -12.21 -30.45
N GLU A 187 27.75 -11.20 -29.63
CA GLU A 187 26.72 -10.46 -28.91
C GLU A 187 26.10 -9.32 -29.74
N LEU A 188 24.84 -9.02 -29.43
CA LEU A 188 24.08 -7.98 -30.11
C LEU A 188 24.52 -6.60 -29.61
N ALA A 189 24.81 -5.70 -30.56
CA ALA A 189 25.03 -4.29 -30.25
C ALA A 189 23.72 -3.60 -29.81
N LEU A 190 23.66 -3.16 -28.57
CA LEU A 190 22.54 -2.42 -28.00
C LEU A 190 22.87 -0.92 -27.86
N THR A 191 21.84 -0.10 -27.79
CA THR A 191 21.89 1.33 -27.41
C THR A 191 20.99 1.53 -26.19
N ASN A 192 20.65 2.77 -25.83
CA ASN A 192 19.58 2.96 -24.86
C ASN A 192 18.30 2.29 -25.36
N TYR A 193 17.57 1.64 -24.45
CA TYR A 193 16.35 0.91 -24.77
C TYR A 193 15.33 1.79 -25.49
N LYS A 194 15.13 3.03 -25.05
CA LYS A 194 14.21 3.98 -25.71
C LYS A 194 14.53 4.27 -27.18
N ASP A 195 15.78 4.05 -27.61
CA ASP A 195 16.25 4.34 -28.96
C ASP A 195 16.11 3.12 -29.88
N CYS A 196 16.41 1.90 -29.39
CA CYS A 196 16.37 0.66 -30.19
C CYS A 196 15.16 -0.24 -29.94
N LEU A 197 14.43 -0.04 -28.83
CA LEU A 197 13.29 -0.84 -28.37
C LEU A 197 13.56 -2.36 -28.35
N THR A 198 14.83 -2.72 -28.10
CA THR A 198 15.29 -4.11 -28.06
C THR A 198 15.88 -4.37 -26.67
N PRO A 199 15.28 -5.28 -25.87
CA PRO A 199 15.83 -5.62 -24.57
C PRO A 199 17.04 -6.56 -24.72
N LEU A 200 17.92 -6.53 -23.71
CA LEU A 200 18.91 -7.55 -23.46
C LEU A 200 18.22 -8.82 -22.93
N ILE A 201 18.61 -9.97 -23.47
CA ILE A 201 18.09 -11.29 -23.08
C ILE A 201 19.25 -12.13 -22.58
N ILE A 202 19.23 -12.48 -21.30
CA ILE A 202 20.15 -13.48 -20.74
C ILE A 202 19.55 -14.85 -21.03
N LYS A 203 20.30 -15.68 -21.77
CA LYS A 203 19.79 -16.97 -22.24
C LYS A 203 19.74 -17.97 -21.08
N ASN A 204 18.57 -18.56 -20.88
CA ASN A 204 18.42 -19.73 -20.02
C ASN A 204 18.66 -21.00 -20.84
N LYS A 205 19.43 -21.97 -20.31
CA LYS A 205 19.82 -23.19 -21.04
C LYS A 205 18.64 -24.09 -21.43
N GLU A 206 17.50 -24.02 -20.74
CA GLU A 206 16.38 -24.94 -20.94
C GLU A 206 14.97 -24.29 -20.94
N ASN A 207 14.83 -22.95 -20.82
CA ASN A 207 13.53 -22.26 -20.67
C ASN A 207 13.46 -20.87 -21.35
N LEU A 208 12.28 -20.24 -21.31
CA LEU A 208 12.11 -18.80 -21.60
C LEU A 208 13.02 -17.96 -20.69
N PRO A 209 13.48 -16.77 -21.12
CA PRO A 209 14.23 -15.87 -20.25
C PRO A 209 13.40 -15.51 -19.01
N LEU A 210 14.03 -15.56 -17.83
CA LEU A 210 13.36 -15.31 -16.54
C LEU A 210 12.86 -13.87 -16.41
N LEU A 211 13.62 -12.93 -16.97
CA LEU A 211 13.28 -11.54 -17.14
C LEU A 211 14.00 -10.98 -18.37
N THR A 212 13.46 -9.93 -18.97
CA THR A 212 14.18 -9.13 -19.98
C THR A 212 14.71 -7.84 -19.37
N ILE A 213 15.81 -7.32 -19.93
CA ILE A 213 16.54 -6.18 -19.37
C ILE A 213 16.56 -5.03 -20.37
N ALA A 214 16.10 -3.85 -19.95
CA ALA A 214 16.32 -2.63 -20.71
C ALA A 214 17.64 -1.99 -20.31
N VAL A 215 18.47 -1.65 -21.30
CA VAL A 215 19.79 -1.04 -21.05
C VAL A 215 19.71 0.47 -21.27
N ASN A 216 20.23 1.26 -20.31
CA ASN A 216 20.34 2.71 -20.40
C ASN A 216 21.77 3.15 -20.07
N ILE A 217 22.43 3.86 -20.98
CA ILE A 217 23.82 4.29 -20.86
C ILE A 217 23.83 5.77 -20.43
N PHE A 218 24.51 6.07 -19.32
CA PHE A 218 24.65 7.42 -18.77
C PHE A 218 26.14 7.83 -18.74
N PRO A 219 26.67 8.39 -19.83
CA PRO A 219 28.08 8.74 -19.95
C PRO A 219 28.56 9.78 -18.95
N GLU A 220 27.74 10.79 -18.69
CA GLU A 220 28.06 11.89 -17.76
C GLU A 220 28.18 11.40 -16.31
N GLU A 221 27.49 10.30 -15.98
CA GLU A 221 27.55 9.65 -14.66
C GLU A 221 28.49 8.43 -14.64
N GLN A 222 29.16 8.13 -15.76
CA GLN A 222 30.05 6.97 -15.95
C GLN A 222 29.39 5.65 -15.50
N LYS A 223 28.14 5.41 -15.91
CA LYS A 223 27.39 4.20 -15.54
C LYS A 223 26.50 3.69 -16.67
N VAL A 224 26.17 2.41 -16.61
CA VAL A 224 25.10 1.77 -17.35
C VAL A 224 24.06 1.32 -16.34
N ASN A 225 22.80 1.63 -16.58
CA ASN A 225 21.68 1.12 -15.81
C ASN A 225 21.04 -0.06 -16.55
N PHE A 226 20.92 -1.18 -15.86
CA PHE A 226 20.21 -2.38 -16.32
C PHE A 226 18.84 -2.40 -15.64
N PHE A 227 17.81 -1.95 -16.33
CA PHE A 227 16.44 -1.99 -15.84
C PHE A 227 15.86 -3.40 -15.98
N PHE A 228 15.27 -3.92 -14.92
CA PHE A 228 14.59 -5.22 -14.90
C PHE A 228 13.42 -5.24 -13.92
N ASP A 229 12.46 -6.14 -14.18
CA ASP A 229 11.40 -6.48 -13.23
C ASP A 229 11.73 -7.79 -12.52
N ASP A 230 12.28 -7.68 -11.31
CA ASP A 230 12.44 -8.77 -10.37
C ASP A 230 11.44 -8.68 -9.21
N GLY A 231 10.30 -8.01 -9.41
CA GLY A 231 9.21 -7.86 -8.44
C GLY A 231 7.86 -8.38 -8.93
N SER A 232 7.66 -8.51 -10.25
CA SER A 232 6.46 -8.98 -10.96
C SER A 232 5.20 -8.11 -10.84
N HIS A 233 5.08 -7.34 -9.76
CA HIS A 233 3.92 -6.51 -9.47
C HIS A 233 3.68 -5.44 -10.55
N GLY A 234 4.73 -4.75 -11.00
CA GLY A 234 4.58 -3.71 -12.01
C GLY A 234 4.23 -4.26 -13.40
N THR A 235 4.74 -5.44 -13.78
CA THR A 235 4.29 -6.14 -14.99
C THR A 235 2.80 -6.50 -14.93
N HIS A 236 2.31 -6.92 -13.76
CA HIS A 236 0.89 -7.19 -13.54
C HIS A 236 0.03 -5.93 -13.71
N CYS A 237 0.44 -4.82 -13.08
CA CYS A 237 -0.22 -3.52 -13.23
C CYS A 237 -0.21 -3.03 -14.69
N ALA A 238 0.92 -3.20 -15.41
CA ALA A 238 1.05 -2.86 -16.83
C ALA A 238 0.06 -3.66 -17.69
N GLY A 239 -0.08 -4.96 -17.43
CA GLY A 239 -1.03 -5.84 -18.10
C GLY A 239 -2.48 -5.44 -17.86
N ILE A 240 -2.86 -5.10 -16.62
CA ILE A 240 -4.22 -4.60 -16.31
C ILE A 240 -4.51 -3.30 -17.07
N ALA A 241 -3.60 -2.34 -17.03
CA ALA A 241 -3.81 -1.02 -17.63
C ALA A 241 -3.92 -1.11 -19.16
N ALA A 242 -3.00 -1.83 -19.81
CA ALA A 242 -2.82 -1.73 -21.26
C ALA A 242 -2.33 -3.02 -21.96
N GLY A 243 -2.40 -4.18 -21.31
CA GLY A 243 -2.02 -5.46 -21.94
C GLY A 243 -2.81 -5.77 -23.20
N TYR A 244 -2.19 -6.44 -24.18
CA TYR A 244 -2.84 -6.83 -25.42
C TYR A 244 -2.47 -8.26 -25.80
N GLN A 245 -3.48 -9.11 -26.04
CA GLN A 245 -3.30 -10.53 -26.36
C GLN A 245 -2.51 -11.30 -25.28
N ILE A 246 -2.77 -11.02 -24.00
CA ILE A 246 -2.28 -11.83 -22.87
C ILE A 246 -2.80 -13.26 -23.08
N GLY A 247 -1.90 -14.24 -23.16
CA GLY A 247 -2.25 -15.63 -23.46
C GLY A 247 -2.92 -15.82 -24.84
N ASN A 248 -2.71 -14.89 -25.78
CA ASN A 248 -3.38 -14.80 -27.08
C ASN A 248 -4.90 -14.56 -27.05
N GLU A 249 -5.49 -14.26 -25.88
CA GLU A 249 -6.95 -14.19 -25.73
C GLU A 249 -7.43 -12.92 -25.00
N PHE A 250 -6.66 -12.43 -24.02
CA PHE A 250 -7.12 -11.40 -23.09
C PHE A 250 -6.46 -10.04 -23.33
N ASN A 251 -7.18 -8.97 -23.00
CA ASN A 251 -6.68 -7.61 -23.06
C ASN A 251 -6.83 -6.96 -21.68
N GLY A 252 -5.92 -6.03 -21.38
CA GLY A 252 -6.14 -5.03 -20.36
C GLY A 252 -7.20 -4.02 -20.77
N VAL A 253 -7.38 -2.99 -19.96
CA VAL A 253 -8.43 -1.98 -20.16
C VAL A 253 -8.19 -1.14 -21.43
N ALA A 254 -6.96 -0.72 -21.68
CA ALA A 254 -6.58 0.15 -22.81
C ALA A 254 -5.51 -0.47 -23.72
N PRO A 255 -5.84 -1.50 -24.52
CA PRO A 255 -4.86 -2.25 -25.31
C PRO A 255 -4.17 -1.44 -26.42
N GLY A 256 -4.68 -0.25 -26.77
CA GLY A 256 -4.05 0.68 -27.71
C GLY A 256 -2.99 1.61 -27.09
N ALA A 257 -2.97 1.74 -25.76
CA ALA A 257 -2.04 2.64 -25.06
C ALA A 257 -0.59 2.12 -25.11
N LYS A 258 0.37 3.04 -25.14
CA LYS A 258 1.81 2.74 -24.95
C LYS A 258 2.17 2.80 -23.47
N ILE A 259 3.27 2.16 -23.09
CA ILE A 259 3.75 2.09 -21.70
C ILE A 259 5.15 2.69 -21.60
N ILE A 260 5.39 3.45 -20.53
CA ILE A 260 6.71 3.79 -20.02
C ILE A 260 6.85 3.19 -18.62
N ALA A 261 7.86 2.36 -18.41
CA ALA A 261 8.11 1.73 -17.12
C ALA A 261 9.04 2.59 -16.26
N CYS A 262 8.67 2.80 -15.00
CA CYS A 262 9.49 3.52 -14.03
C CYS A 262 9.63 2.67 -12.77
N LYS A 263 10.82 2.10 -12.57
CA LYS A 263 11.14 1.36 -11.37
C LYS A 263 11.49 2.35 -10.27
N LEU A 264 10.72 2.35 -9.20
CA LEU A 264 10.94 3.20 -8.03
C LEU A 264 11.15 2.41 -6.74
N GLY A 265 10.87 1.10 -6.78
CA GLY A 265 11.05 0.15 -5.69
C GLY A 265 12.27 -0.73 -5.88
N ASN A 266 13.12 -0.83 -4.85
CA ASN A 266 14.30 -1.70 -4.88
C ASN A 266 13.93 -3.07 -4.31
N ASN A 267 13.93 -4.09 -5.18
CA ASN A 267 13.43 -5.42 -4.83
C ASN A 267 14.35 -6.23 -3.92
N ASN A 268 15.55 -5.71 -3.60
CA ASN A 268 16.38 -6.23 -2.50
C ASN A 268 15.89 -5.79 -1.11
N TYR A 269 14.90 -4.89 -1.04
CA TYR A 269 14.22 -4.48 0.18
C TYR A 269 12.84 -5.11 0.26
N SER A 270 12.32 -5.23 1.50
CA SER A 270 11.01 -5.84 1.77
C SER A 270 9.92 -5.19 0.91
N GLY A 271 9.17 -6.02 0.18
CA GLY A 271 8.07 -5.55 -0.68
C GLY A 271 8.49 -4.65 -1.85
N GLY A 272 9.78 -4.59 -2.19
CA GLY A 272 10.27 -3.67 -3.20
C GLY A 272 10.27 -2.22 -2.75
N ALA A 273 10.61 -1.96 -1.48
CA ALA A 273 10.49 -0.64 -0.89
C ALA A 273 11.12 0.49 -1.72
N THR A 274 10.50 1.67 -1.69
CA THR A 274 11.04 2.83 -2.40
C THR A 274 12.39 3.27 -1.83
N VAL A 275 13.12 4.12 -2.56
CA VAL A 275 14.36 4.72 -2.05
C VAL A 275 14.29 6.23 -2.14
N THR A 276 15.23 6.90 -1.49
CA THR A 276 15.32 8.36 -1.47
C THR A 276 15.12 8.95 -2.88
N GLU A 277 14.14 9.83 -3.00
CA GLU A 277 13.71 10.54 -4.22
C GLU A 277 13.24 9.67 -5.41
N SER A 278 13.23 8.34 -5.35
CA SER A 278 12.89 7.51 -6.53
C SER A 278 11.47 7.78 -7.02
N MET A 279 10.53 7.94 -6.08
CA MET A 279 9.15 8.31 -6.35
C MET A 279 9.06 9.73 -6.95
N LYS A 280 9.71 10.72 -6.34
CA LYS A 280 9.73 12.13 -6.81
C LYS A 280 10.33 12.26 -8.21
N LYS A 281 11.46 11.60 -8.46
CA LYS A 281 12.15 11.59 -9.76
C LYS A 281 11.31 10.94 -10.86
N SER A 282 10.59 9.87 -10.55
CA SER A 282 9.63 9.26 -11.48
C SER A 282 8.56 10.25 -11.91
N TYR A 283 7.94 10.98 -10.97
CA TYR A 283 6.96 12.03 -11.28
C TYR A 283 7.53 13.15 -12.14
N LEU A 284 8.74 13.64 -11.81
CA LEU A 284 9.42 14.67 -12.61
C LEU A 284 9.75 14.18 -14.02
N TYR A 285 10.08 12.90 -14.18
CA TYR A 285 10.29 12.29 -15.49
C TYR A 285 9.01 12.28 -16.31
N ALA A 286 7.89 11.80 -15.74
CA ALA A 286 6.60 11.81 -16.43
C ALA A 286 6.13 13.23 -16.77
N ASP A 287 6.33 14.20 -15.88
CA ASP A 287 6.03 15.61 -16.16
C ASP A 287 6.84 16.14 -17.35
N LYS A 288 8.15 15.90 -17.37
CA LYS A 288 9.02 16.24 -18.51
C LYS A 288 8.51 15.64 -19.81
N ILE A 289 8.28 14.32 -19.84
CA ILE A 289 7.81 13.63 -21.05
C ILE A 289 6.44 14.16 -21.50
N SER A 290 5.53 14.45 -20.57
CA SER A 290 4.20 14.99 -20.88
C SER A 290 4.23 16.38 -21.54
N LYS A 291 5.32 17.14 -21.33
CA LYS A 291 5.57 18.44 -21.97
C LYS A 291 6.24 18.30 -23.33
N GLU A 292 7.08 17.28 -23.49
CA GLU A 292 7.79 16.98 -24.75
C GLU A 292 6.90 16.26 -25.77
N ARG A 293 5.87 15.55 -25.30
CA ARG A 293 4.97 14.74 -26.11
C ARG A 293 3.57 15.36 -26.24
N LYS A 294 2.88 15.01 -27.32
CA LYS A 294 1.48 15.46 -27.55
C LYS A 294 0.47 14.49 -26.94
N GLU A 295 0.85 13.23 -26.81
CA GLU A 295 0.04 12.19 -26.20
C GLU A 295 -0.24 12.50 -24.72
N PRO A 296 -1.50 12.40 -24.25
CA PRO A 296 -1.82 12.45 -22.83
C PRO A 296 -1.01 11.40 -22.07
N CYS A 297 -0.40 11.81 -20.95
CA CYS A 297 0.42 10.96 -20.10
C CYS A 297 -0.32 10.67 -18.79
N ILE A 298 -0.62 9.38 -18.55
CA ILE A 298 -1.36 8.91 -17.37
C ILE A 298 -0.43 8.06 -16.52
N ILE A 299 -0.24 8.42 -15.26
CA ILE A 299 0.57 7.70 -14.28
C ILE A 299 -0.33 6.75 -13.51
N ASN A 300 0.04 5.48 -13.48
CA ASN A 300 -0.38 4.53 -12.46
C ASN A 300 0.68 4.48 -11.35
N MET A 301 0.30 4.83 -10.11
CA MET A 301 1.12 4.66 -8.92
C MET A 301 0.45 3.64 -8.00
N SER A 302 1.00 2.43 -7.92
CA SER A 302 0.48 1.34 -7.09
C SER A 302 1.40 1.05 -5.91
N PHE A 303 1.91 2.12 -5.31
CA PHE A 303 2.92 2.11 -4.25
C PHE A 303 2.59 3.17 -3.20
N GLY A 304 2.84 2.87 -1.93
CA GLY A 304 2.61 3.77 -0.81
C GLY A 304 2.66 3.05 0.54
N VAL A 305 2.66 3.84 1.61
CA VAL A 305 2.53 3.37 3.00
C VAL A 305 1.34 4.07 3.67
N GLY A 306 1.00 3.66 4.88
CA GLY A 306 -0.03 4.33 5.67
C GLY A 306 0.29 5.82 5.86
N SER A 307 -0.75 6.65 6.02
CA SER A 307 -0.55 8.07 6.32
C SER A 307 -0.78 8.33 7.80
N VAL A 308 0.20 8.95 8.47
CA VAL A 308 0.08 9.31 9.90
C VAL A 308 -0.61 10.66 10.12
N ILE A 309 -0.62 11.49 9.07
CA ILE A 309 -1.35 12.75 8.95
C ILE A 309 -1.82 12.87 7.50
N GLU A 310 -3.05 12.42 7.21
CA GLU A 310 -3.63 12.40 5.86
C GLU A 310 -3.51 13.79 5.17
N GLY A 311 -2.89 13.82 3.97
CA GLY A 311 -2.79 15.00 3.12
C GLY A 311 -1.64 15.98 3.46
N HIS A 312 -0.73 15.61 4.36
CA HIS A 312 0.35 16.48 4.87
C HIS A 312 1.76 15.91 4.68
N SER A 313 1.92 14.78 4.00
CA SER A 313 3.27 14.27 3.69
C SER A 313 3.97 15.16 2.67
N ASP A 314 5.30 15.18 2.69
CA ASP A 314 6.10 15.99 1.76
C ASP A 314 5.82 15.60 0.30
N MET A 315 5.53 14.32 0.05
CA MET A 315 5.16 13.83 -1.28
C MET A 315 3.82 14.40 -1.76
N GLU A 316 2.83 14.53 -0.86
CA GLU A 316 1.52 15.07 -1.19
C GLU A 316 1.59 16.58 -1.47
N LEU A 317 2.42 17.31 -0.72
CA LEU A 317 2.72 18.72 -0.96
C LEU A 317 3.45 18.92 -2.30
N PHE A 318 4.41 18.05 -2.62
CA PHE A 318 5.06 18.04 -3.93
C PHE A 318 4.07 17.78 -5.07
N LEU A 319 3.15 16.83 -4.92
CA LEU A 319 2.14 16.52 -5.95
C LEU A 319 1.17 17.67 -6.19
N LYS A 320 0.81 18.42 -5.14
CA LYS A 320 0.06 19.66 -5.28
C LYS A 320 0.78 20.64 -6.21
N GLU A 321 2.05 20.93 -5.94
CA GLU A 321 2.85 21.85 -6.77
C GLU A 321 2.99 21.33 -8.21
N LEU A 322 3.23 20.03 -8.38
CA LEU A 322 3.38 19.39 -9.68
C LEU A 322 2.13 19.58 -10.56
N VAL A 323 0.95 19.31 -10.01
CA VAL A 323 -0.33 19.41 -10.73
C VAL A 323 -0.75 20.86 -10.95
N ASP A 324 -0.48 21.77 -10.01
CA ASP A 324 -0.70 23.20 -10.20
C ASP A 324 0.17 23.75 -11.36
N ASN A 325 1.39 23.23 -11.53
CA ASN A 325 2.30 23.60 -12.62
C ASN A 325 1.97 22.88 -13.95
N ASN A 326 1.44 21.66 -13.92
CA ASN A 326 1.03 20.90 -15.08
C ASN A 326 -0.35 20.25 -14.89
N PRO A 327 -1.45 20.98 -15.17
CA PRO A 327 -2.81 20.48 -14.96
C PRO A 327 -3.24 19.42 -15.97
N TYR A 328 -2.32 18.93 -16.81
CA TYR A 328 -2.56 17.95 -17.87
C TYR A 328 -1.75 16.67 -17.69
N LEU A 329 -1.11 16.50 -16.53
CA LEU A 329 -0.59 15.23 -16.07
C LEU A 329 -1.67 14.51 -15.28
N TYR A 330 -2.00 13.27 -15.65
CA TYR A 330 -3.04 12.49 -14.98
C TYR A 330 -2.36 11.46 -14.07
N ILE A 331 -2.73 11.42 -12.80
CA ILE A 331 -2.18 10.56 -11.76
C ILE A 331 -3.30 9.73 -11.11
N CYS A 332 -3.24 8.42 -11.27
CA CYS A 332 -4.03 7.45 -10.52
C CYS A 332 -3.17 6.82 -9.43
N VAL A 333 -3.71 6.69 -8.23
CA VAL A 333 -3.03 6.12 -7.07
C VAL A 333 -3.90 5.05 -6.41
N SER A 334 -3.30 3.98 -5.89
CA SER A 334 -3.97 3.02 -4.99
C SER A 334 -4.28 3.67 -3.63
N ASN A 335 -5.50 3.51 -3.09
CA ASN A 335 -5.89 4.17 -1.83
C ASN A 335 -5.20 3.60 -0.57
N GLY A 336 -4.61 2.41 -0.67
CA GLY A 336 -4.04 1.65 0.45
C GLY A 336 -4.78 0.34 0.73
N ASN A 337 -4.12 -0.56 1.46
CA ASN A 337 -4.64 -1.88 1.83
C ASN A 337 -4.72 -2.08 3.36
N GLU A 338 -4.70 -0.97 4.11
CA GLU A 338 -4.69 -0.90 5.58
C GLU A 338 -6.12 -0.82 6.17
N GLY A 339 -7.16 -0.99 5.35
CA GLY A 339 -8.54 -1.17 5.82
C GLY A 339 -8.72 -2.49 6.61
N PRO A 340 -9.91 -2.76 7.18
CA PRO A 340 -11.20 -2.16 6.86
C PRO A 340 -11.56 -0.87 7.61
N GLY A 341 -10.76 -0.45 8.59
CA GLY A 341 -11.02 0.73 9.41
C GLY A 341 -10.95 2.05 8.66
N ILE A 342 -11.47 3.11 9.29
CA ILE A 342 -11.35 4.50 8.82
C ILE A 342 -10.02 5.12 9.28
N SER A 343 -9.62 6.21 8.61
CA SER A 343 -8.31 6.87 8.80
C SER A 343 -7.15 5.94 8.39
N THR A 344 -7.33 5.23 7.28
CA THR A 344 -6.38 4.24 6.74
C THR A 344 -5.89 4.61 5.36
N THR A 345 -6.28 5.77 4.81
CA THR A 345 -5.82 6.19 3.48
C THR A 345 -4.32 6.40 3.49
N GLY A 346 -3.63 5.80 2.51
CA GLY A 346 -2.18 5.87 2.42
C GLY A 346 -1.67 7.17 1.81
N LEU A 347 -0.37 7.44 1.98
CA LEU A 347 0.33 8.43 1.17
C LEU A 347 0.83 7.78 -0.14
N PRO A 348 0.81 8.48 -1.28
CA PRO A 348 0.34 9.86 -1.48
C PRO A 348 -1.16 9.98 -1.81
N SER A 349 -1.93 8.91 -1.63
CA SER A 349 -3.32 8.83 -2.07
C SER A 349 -4.28 9.77 -1.33
N SER A 350 -3.89 10.31 -0.17
CA SER A 350 -4.67 11.31 0.57
C SER A 350 -4.66 12.69 -0.11
N SER A 351 -3.77 12.92 -1.08
CA SER A 351 -3.75 14.17 -1.84
C SER A 351 -5.04 14.40 -2.65
N PRO A 352 -5.63 15.62 -2.62
CA PRO A 352 -6.79 15.94 -3.45
C PRO A 352 -6.43 16.12 -4.94
N TYR A 353 -5.14 16.11 -5.29
CA TYR A 353 -4.63 16.35 -6.64
C TYR A 353 -4.45 15.08 -7.48
N VAL A 354 -4.77 13.91 -6.92
CA VAL A 354 -4.71 12.61 -7.59
C VAL A 354 -6.08 11.94 -7.62
N LEU A 355 -6.27 10.97 -8.52
CA LEU A 355 -7.40 10.06 -8.51
C LEU A 355 -7.05 8.82 -7.69
N SER A 356 -7.56 8.74 -6.46
CA SER A 356 -7.36 7.61 -5.57
C SER A 356 -8.41 6.51 -5.77
N ASN A 357 -7.97 5.26 -5.79
CA ASN A 357 -8.77 4.11 -6.21
C ASN A 357 -8.90 3.08 -5.08
N GLY A 358 -10.14 2.88 -4.62
CA GLY A 358 -10.51 1.75 -3.78
C GLY A 358 -10.73 0.47 -4.59
N ALA A 359 -10.70 -0.69 -3.93
CA ALA A 359 -10.68 -1.99 -4.59
C ALA A 359 -12.00 -2.76 -4.45
N ILE A 360 -12.52 -3.27 -5.58
CA ILE A 360 -13.71 -4.12 -5.64
C ILE A 360 -13.33 -5.55 -6.06
N LEU A 361 -13.92 -6.53 -5.40
CA LEU A 361 -14.03 -7.89 -5.90
C LEU A 361 -15.31 -7.98 -6.73
N ALA A 362 -15.16 -8.00 -8.06
CA ALA A 362 -16.28 -8.27 -8.95
C ALA A 362 -16.72 -9.72 -8.78
N SER A 363 -18.03 -9.98 -8.77
CA SER A 363 -18.60 -11.32 -8.53
C SER A 363 -18.10 -12.36 -9.54
N GLU A 364 -18.01 -12.00 -10.82
CA GLU A 364 -17.49 -12.84 -11.91
C GLU A 364 -16.04 -13.26 -11.69
N VAL A 365 -15.15 -12.31 -11.36
CA VAL A 365 -13.73 -12.60 -11.06
C VAL A 365 -13.61 -13.39 -9.76
N GLY A 366 -14.44 -13.07 -8.77
CA GLY A 366 -14.49 -13.81 -7.51
C GLY A 366 -14.84 -15.28 -7.74
N SER A 367 -15.84 -15.57 -8.57
CA SER A 367 -16.23 -16.94 -8.93
C SER A 367 -15.09 -17.65 -9.65
N ASP A 368 -14.59 -17.05 -10.74
CA ASP A 368 -13.66 -17.71 -11.65
C ASP A 368 -12.24 -17.85 -11.07
N ALA A 369 -11.75 -16.83 -10.37
CA ALA A 369 -10.38 -16.79 -9.86
C ALA A 369 -10.26 -17.11 -8.37
N TYR A 370 -11.31 -16.93 -7.56
CA TYR A 370 -11.23 -17.07 -6.10
C TYR A 370 -12.21 -18.10 -5.50
N GLY A 371 -13.06 -18.73 -6.33
CA GLY A 371 -14.00 -19.76 -5.89
C GLY A 371 -15.08 -19.26 -4.93
N THR A 372 -15.39 -17.96 -4.94
CA THR A 372 -16.50 -17.42 -4.16
C THR A 372 -17.84 -17.66 -4.87
N THR A 373 -18.94 -17.65 -4.12
CA THR A 373 -20.31 -17.74 -4.63
C THR A 373 -21.09 -16.45 -4.43
N LEU A 374 -20.40 -15.33 -4.24
CA LEU A 374 -21.03 -14.01 -4.19
C LEU A 374 -21.75 -13.72 -5.51
N ASP A 375 -22.99 -13.27 -5.43
CA ASP A 375 -23.83 -12.90 -6.57
C ASP A 375 -23.83 -11.39 -6.88
N HIS A 376 -23.01 -10.63 -6.15
CA HIS A 376 -22.87 -9.19 -6.26
C HIS A 376 -21.44 -8.74 -6.01
N ASP A 377 -21.12 -7.53 -6.49
CA ASP A 377 -19.81 -6.92 -6.31
C ASP A 377 -19.65 -6.38 -4.88
N VAL A 378 -18.46 -6.57 -4.30
CA VAL A 378 -18.16 -6.13 -2.93
C VAL A 378 -16.86 -5.35 -2.89
N ILE A 379 -16.78 -4.34 -2.03
CA ILE A 379 -15.52 -3.66 -1.75
C ILE A 379 -14.63 -4.63 -0.97
N LEU A 380 -13.41 -4.84 -1.44
CA LEU A 380 -12.44 -5.66 -0.73
C LEU A 380 -12.22 -5.08 0.66
N HIS A 381 -12.40 -5.91 1.68
CA HIS A 381 -12.45 -5.44 3.07
C HIS A 381 -11.23 -4.60 3.45
N PHE A 382 -10.03 -5.00 3.02
CA PHE A 382 -8.77 -4.31 3.29
C PHE A 382 -8.60 -2.99 2.52
N SER A 383 -9.45 -2.65 1.54
CA SER A 383 -9.34 -1.36 0.83
C SER A 383 -9.42 -0.21 1.83
N SER A 384 -8.37 0.62 1.90
CA SER A 384 -8.29 1.73 2.85
C SER A 384 -9.43 2.74 2.67
N ARG A 385 -9.72 3.48 3.74
CA ARG A 385 -10.82 4.46 3.84
C ARG A 385 -10.32 5.71 4.55
N GLY A 386 -10.70 6.87 4.04
CA GLY A 386 -10.40 8.14 4.70
C GLY A 386 -11.24 8.33 5.96
N GLY A 387 -11.26 9.57 6.41
CA GLY A 387 -12.10 10.07 7.48
C GLY A 387 -11.90 11.58 7.57
N GLU A 388 -10.64 11.95 7.66
CA GLU A 388 -10.09 13.29 7.60
C GLU A 388 -10.04 13.81 6.15
N VAL A 389 -9.80 12.92 5.18
CA VAL A 389 -9.91 13.23 3.75
C VAL A 389 -11.09 12.52 3.06
N LEU A 390 -11.53 13.08 1.93
CA LEU A 390 -12.62 12.55 1.10
C LEU A 390 -12.09 11.48 0.13
N LYS A 391 -11.55 10.39 0.66
CA LYS A 391 -10.94 9.30 -0.12
C LYS A 391 -11.51 7.91 0.26
N PRO A 392 -11.56 6.93 -0.68
CA PRO A 392 -11.09 7.01 -2.07
C PRO A 392 -11.96 7.93 -2.96
N ASP A 393 -11.48 8.30 -4.15
CA ASP A 393 -12.27 9.08 -5.11
C ASP A 393 -13.32 8.21 -5.79
N VAL A 394 -12.93 7.00 -6.19
CA VAL A 394 -13.78 5.97 -6.80
C VAL A 394 -13.30 4.59 -6.40
N CYS A 395 -14.11 3.57 -6.65
CA CYS A 395 -13.67 2.18 -6.60
C CYS A 395 -13.59 1.58 -8.00
N SER A 396 -12.65 0.66 -8.20
CA SER A 396 -12.43 -0.07 -9.46
C SER A 396 -12.15 -1.55 -9.17
N PRO A 397 -12.20 -2.44 -10.18
CA PRO A 397 -11.87 -3.85 -9.98
C PRO A 397 -10.46 -3.97 -9.43
N GLY A 398 -10.33 -4.52 -8.22
CA GLY A 398 -9.06 -4.66 -7.50
C GLY A 398 -8.65 -6.11 -7.33
N ALA A 399 -9.30 -7.05 -8.01
CA ALA A 399 -8.86 -8.44 -8.12
C ALA A 399 -8.77 -8.78 -9.61
N ALA A 400 -7.64 -9.35 -10.03
CA ALA A 400 -7.37 -9.63 -11.43
C ALA A 400 -6.36 -10.77 -11.60
N ILE A 401 -6.44 -11.40 -12.76
CA ILE A 401 -5.34 -12.19 -13.33
C ILE A 401 -4.75 -11.38 -14.49
N SER A 402 -3.42 -11.27 -14.57
CA SER A 402 -2.74 -10.49 -15.59
C SER A 402 -1.39 -11.09 -15.98
N THR A 403 -0.70 -10.44 -16.92
CA THR A 403 0.64 -10.85 -17.32
C THR A 403 1.64 -10.66 -16.18
N ILE A 404 2.59 -11.58 -16.07
CA ILE A 404 3.66 -11.59 -15.06
C ILE A 404 4.96 -12.06 -15.74
N PRO A 405 6.14 -11.68 -15.23
CA PRO A 405 7.40 -12.21 -15.75
C PRO A 405 7.50 -13.73 -15.54
N ASN A 406 8.32 -14.40 -16.35
CA ASN A 406 8.42 -15.87 -16.36
C ASN A 406 8.95 -16.49 -15.06
N HIS A 407 9.67 -15.73 -14.24
CA HIS A 407 10.12 -16.19 -12.93
C HIS A 407 9.00 -16.20 -11.87
N SER A 408 7.89 -15.49 -12.13
CA SER A 408 6.80 -15.36 -11.17
C SER A 408 5.79 -16.51 -11.36
N GLY A 409 5.32 -17.07 -10.24
CA GLY A 409 4.40 -18.22 -10.23
C GLY A 409 2.94 -17.88 -9.92
N GLY A 410 2.59 -16.60 -9.74
CA GLY A 410 1.27 -16.17 -9.28
C GLY A 410 0.71 -15.00 -10.08
N ASP A 411 -0.09 -15.29 -11.10
CA ASP A 411 -0.73 -14.32 -11.98
C ASP A 411 -2.01 -13.73 -11.39
N ARG A 412 -2.57 -14.35 -10.35
CA ARG A 412 -3.74 -13.89 -9.60
C ARG A 412 -3.33 -12.97 -8.45
N MET A 413 -3.66 -11.69 -8.56
CA MET A 413 -3.40 -10.67 -7.53
C MET A 413 -4.67 -9.90 -7.17
N TRP A 414 -4.68 -9.37 -5.95
CA TRP A 414 -5.73 -8.47 -5.46
C TRP A 414 -5.14 -7.35 -4.59
N GLY A 415 -5.76 -6.18 -4.62
CA GLY A 415 -5.23 -4.98 -3.99
C GLY A 415 -5.83 -3.72 -4.59
N THR A 416 -5.77 -2.61 -3.86
CA THR A 416 -5.94 -1.28 -4.48
C THR A 416 -4.88 -1.01 -5.56
N SER A 417 -3.74 -1.71 -5.48
CA SER A 417 -2.71 -1.78 -6.52
C SER A 417 -3.18 -2.35 -7.86
N MET A 418 -4.25 -3.16 -7.91
CA MET A 418 -4.86 -3.62 -9.16
C MET A 418 -6.01 -2.71 -9.60
N ALA A 419 -6.65 -2.01 -8.66
CA ALA A 419 -7.70 -1.03 -8.94
C ALA A 419 -7.16 0.24 -9.62
N SER A 420 -5.99 0.73 -9.18
CA SER A 420 -5.34 1.90 -9.77
C SER A 420 -5.01 1.75 -11.27
N PRO A 421 -4.33 0.69 -11.74
CA PRO A 421 -4.02 0.52 -13.16
C PRO A 421 -5.29 0.31 -13.99
N TYR A 422 -6.34 -0.25 -13.41
CA TYR A 422 -7.65 -0.32 -14.05
C TYR A 422 -8.18 1.07 -14.37
N SER A 423 -8.21 1.96 -13.37
CA SER A 423 -8.65 3.35 -13.56
C SER A 423 -7.75 4.10 -14.53
N THR A 424 -6.44 3.88 -14.51
CA THR A 424 -5.49 4.41 -15.50
C THR A 424 -5.85 4.00 -16.92
N GLY A 425 -6.25 2.75 -17.12
CA GLY A 425 -6.78 2.28 -18.40
C GLY A 425 -8.06 3.00 -18.78
N VAL A 426 -9.02 3.16 -17.87
CA VAL A 426 -10.28 3.89 -18.13
C VAL A 426 -10.00 5.34 -18.52
N LEU A 427 -9.08 6.03 -17.84
CA LEU A 427 -8.68 7.38 -18.22
C LEU A 427 -8.06 7.42 -19.62
N SER A 428 -7.28 6.40 -19.99
CA SER A 428 -6.70 6.28 -21.34
C SER A 428 -7.77 6.12 -22.42
N LEU A 429 -8.83 5.33 -22.17
CA LEU A 429 -9.98 5.21 -23.08
C LEU A 429 -10.70 6.56 -23.27
N LEU A 430 -10.99 7.26 -22.17
CA LEU A 430 -11.67 8.55 -22.20
C LEU A 430 -10.85 9.63 -22.91
N LEU A 431 -9.53 9.64 -22.70
CA LEU A 431 -8.62 10.59 -23.35
C LEU A 431 -8.41 10.28 -24.83
N SER A 432 -8.32 9.00 -25.21
CA SER A 432 -8.28 8.56 -26.61
C SER A 432 -9.55 9.00 -27.36
N ALA A 433 -10.72 8.82 -26.74
CA ALA A 433 -11.98 9.32 -27.28
C ALA A 433 -12.00 10.85 -27.39
N ALA A 434 -11.54 11.57 -26.36
CA ALA A 434 -11.51 13.03 -26.33
C ALA A 434 -10.62 13.62 -27.43
N GLN A 435 -9.48 12.99 -27.74
CA GLN A 435 -8.61 13.42 -28.84
C GLN A 435 -9.30 13.33 -30.21
N THR A 436 -10.25 12.39 -30.37
CA THR A 436 -11.00 12.21 -31.63
C THR A 436 -12.22 13.12 -31.69
N ASP A 437 -13.03 13.15 -30.64
CA ASP A 437 -14.28 13.90 -30.60
C ASP A 437 -14.06 15.41 -30.37
N PHE A 438 -12.97 15.79 -29.70
CA PHE A 438 -12.65 17.15 -29.29
C PHE A 438 -11.16 17.51 -29.52
N PRO A 439 -10.64 17.41 -30.75
CA PRO A 439 -9.21 17.51 -31.05
C PRO A 439 -8.55 18.85 -30.62
N ASP A 440 -9.34 19.93 -30.54
CA ASP A 440 -8.87 21.25 -30.11
C ASP A 440 -8.99 21.49 -28.59
N THR A 441 -9.42 20.48 -27.83
CA THR A 441 -9.69 20.61 -26.38
C THR A 441 -8.77 19.72 -25.57
N LYS A 442 -7.90 20.34 -24.77
CA LYS A 442 -7.12 19.63 -23.76
C LYS A 442 -7.91 19.54 -22.46
N ILE A 443 -8.10 18.33 -21.94
CA ILE A 443 -8.92 18.06 -20.75
C ILE A 443 -8.04 18.18 -19.49
N PRO A 444 -8.26 19.12 -18.57
CA PRO A 444 -7.49 19.16 -17.32
C PRO A 444 -7.71 17.92 -16.45
N SER A 445 -6.69 17.46 -15.73
CA SER A 445 -6.74 16.21 -14.94
C SER A 445 -7.80 16.25 -13.84
N LEU A 446 -7.82 17.30 -13.02
CA LEU A 446 -8.80 17.46 -11.93
C LEU A 446 -10.25 17.56 -12.45
N PHE A 447 -10.44 18.07 -13.66
CA PHE A 447 -11.75 18.10 -14.32
C PHE A 447 -12.17 16.69 -14.79
N LEU A 448 -11.25 15.91 -15.34
CA LEU A 448 -11.51 14.51 -15.69
C LEU A 448 -11.83 13.67 -14.45
N TYR A 449 -11.15 13.89 -13.33
CA TYR A 449 -11.45 13.18 -12.07
C TYR A 449 -12.84 13.51 -11.54
N LYS A 450 -13.25 14.78 -11.63
CA LYS A 450 -14.62 15.20 -11.31
C LYS A 450 -15.64 14.43 -12.15
N ILE A 451 -15.43 14.34 -13.46
CA ILE A 451 -16.31 13.58 -14.35
C ILE A 451 -16.39 12.12 -13.92
N VAL A 452 -15.24 11.48 -13.69
CA VAL A 452 -15.18 10.06 -13.29
C VAL A 452 -15.90 9.83 -11.97
N ARG A 453 -15.68 10.67 -10.95
CA ARG A 453 -16.37 10.60 -9.66
C ARG A 453 -17.89 10.76 -9.77
N GLU A 454 -18.35 11.72 -10.57
CA GLU A 454 -19.78 12.02 -10.72
C GLU A 454 -20.53 11.01 -11.58
N SER A 455 -19.83 10.37 -12.52
CA SER A 455 -20.40 9.32 -13.37
C SER A 455 -20.39 7.93 -12.75
N ALA A 456 -19.67 7.75 -11.63
CA ALA A 456 -19.52 6.46 -10.99
C ALA A 456 -20.85 5.93 -10.44
N SER A 457 -21.01 4.61 -10.45
CA SER A 457 -22.22 3.91 -10.03
C SER A 457 -22.16 3.60 -8.53
N LYS A 458 -23.15 4.06 -7.75
CA LYS A 458 -23.19 3.79 -6.30
C LYS A 458 -23.46 2.32 -6.02
N ILE A 459 -22.67 1.74 -5.12
CA ILE A 459 -22.87 0.39 -4.58
C ILE A 459 -23.70 0.50 -3.30
N ALA A 460 -24.79 -0.27 -3.23
CA ALA A 460 -25.67 -0.29 -2.07
C ALA A 460 -24.94 -0.83 -0.83
N GLY A 461 -25.27 -0.28 0.34
CA GLY A 461 -24.70 -0.72 1.63
C GLY A 461 -23.35 -0.10 2.02
N TYR A 462 -22.75 0.72 1.16
CA TYR A 462 -21.49 1.42 1.42
C TYR A 462 -21.69 2.93 1.54
N ASN A 463 -20.97 3.58 2.46
CA ASN A 463 -21.04 5.02 2.68
C ASN A 463 -19.99 5.76 1.83
N HIS A 464 -19.94 7.10 1.90
CA HIS A 464 -19.02 7.88 1.06
C HIS A 464 -17.55 7.60 1.34
N VAL A 465 -17.19 7.34 2.60
CA VAL A 465 -15.81 6.96 2.99
C VAL A 465 -15.41 5.56 2.50
N ASP A 466 -16.38 4.69 2.19
CA ASP A 466 -16.09 3.36 1.66
C ASP A 466 -15.81 3.41 0.15
N GLN A 467 -16.60 4.20 -0.60
CA GLN A 467 -16.69 4.07 -2.06
C GLN A 467 -16.42 5.36 -2.85
N GLY A 468 -16.29 6.51 -2.20
CA GLY A 468 -16.18 7.81 -2.87
C GLY A 468 -17.37 8.09 -3.79
N GLY A 469 -17.09 8.32 -5.07
CA GLY A 469 -18.07 8.43 -6.14
C GLY A 469 -18.84 7.14 -6.42
N GLY A 470 -18.26 5.98 -6.13
CA GLY A 470 -18.80 4.66 -6.42
C GLY A 470 -17.92 3.85 -7.37
N TYR A 471 -18.49 2.81 -7.97
CA TYR A 471 -17.83 1.96 -8.95
C TYR A 471 -17.64 2.68 -10.29
N ILE A 472 -16.41 2.69 -10.82
CA ILE A 472 -16.09 3.33 -12.08
C ILE A 472 -16.96 2.82 -13.25
N ASN A 473 -17.41 3.73 -14.11
CA ASN A 473 -18.26 3.40 -15.25
C ASN A 473 -17.84 4.23 -16.48
N VAL A 474 -17.21 3.60 -17.47
CA VAL A 474 -16.61 4.32 -18.61
C VAL A 474 -17.64 4.93 -19.54
N ASN A 475 -18.77 4.26 -19.78
CA ASN A 475 -19.84 4.75 -20.64
C ASN A 475 -20.47 6.03 -20.06
N SER A 476 -20.79 5.99 -18.77
CA SER A 476 -21.36 7.14 -18.06
C SER A 476 -20.37 8.30 -17.99
N ALA A 477 -19.07 8.01 -17.75
CA ALA A 477 -18.01 9.00 -17.74
C ALA A 477 -17.85 9.67 -19.11
N TYR A 478 -17.91 8.89 -20.19
CA TYR A 478 -17.79 9.40 -21.55
C TYR A 478 -18.97 10.29 -21.94
N GLU A 479 -20.21 9.90 -21.62
CA GLU A 479 -21.38 10.75 -21.85
C GLU A 479 -21.32 12.06 -21.06
N LEU A 480 -20.89 12.01 -19.80
CA LEU A 480 -20.74 13.19 -18.97
C LEU A 480 -19.60 14.10 -19.49
N LEU A 481 -18.48 13.53 -19.91
CA LEU A 481 -17.39 14.25 -20.56
C LEU A 481 -17.89 15.01 -21.79
N LYS A 482 -18.60 14.33 -22.71
CA LYS A 482 -19.17 14.96 -23.91
C LYS A 482 -20.12 16.10 -23.55
N LYS A 483 -21.01 15.88 -22.58
CA LYS A 483 -21.96 16.88 -22.10
C LYS A 483 -21.23 18.12 -21.59
N TYR A 484 -20.24 17.94 -20.72
CA TYR A 484 -19.53 19.04 -20.09
C TYR A 484 -18.60 19.79 -21.05
N VAL A 485 -17.91 19.07 -21.95
CA VAL A 485 -17.07 19.72 -22.96
C VAL A 485 -17.91 20.57 -23.90
N LYS A 486 -19.05 20.05 -24.40
CA LYS A 486 -19.99 20.81 -25.26
C LYS A 486 -20.58 22.02 -24.55
N ALA A 487 -20.79 21.95 -23.24
CA ALA A 487 -21.26 23.08 -22.43
C ALA A 487 -20.15 24.10 -22.10
N GLY A 488 -18.89 23.83 -22.47
CA GLY A 488 -17.76 24.71 -22.16
C GLY A 488 -17.26 24.61 -20.70
N GLU A 489 -17.68 23.59 -19.96
CA GLU A 489 -17.39 23.46 -18.52
C GLU A 489 -15.90 23.28 -18.23
N HIS A 490 -15.13 22.66 -19.12
CA HIS A 490 -13.67 22.57 -19.00
C HIS A 490 -12.97 23.94 -18.94
N LYS A 491 -13.57 25.01 -19.49
CA LYS A 491 -13.05 26.39 -19.41
C LYS A 491 -13.52 27.11 -18.16
N ASN A 492 -14.70 26.74 -17.68
CA ASN A 492 -15.32 27.30 -16.48
C ASN A 492 -14.95 26.50 -15.23
N PHE A 493 -14.22 25.39 -15.36
CA PHE A 493 -13.85 24.55 -14.24
C PHE A 493 -12.98 25.31 -13.25
N GLU A 494 -13.24 25.09 -11.97
CA GLU A 494 -12.54 25.70 -10.85
C GLU A 494 -12.44 24.67 -9.73
N THR A 495 -11.41 24.81 -8.89
CA THR A 495 -11.21 23.96 -7.72
C THR A 495 -11.23 24.78 -6.45
N TYR A 496 -11.54 24.11 -5.34
CA TYR A 496 -11.77 24.74 -4.06
C TYR A 496 -11.05 23.94 -2.98
N THR A 497 -10.40 24.65 -2.06
CA THR A 497 -9.90 24.07 -0.83
C THR A 497 -10.98 24.22 0.23
N VAL A 498 -11.44 23.07 0.75
CA VAL A 498 -12.37 22.98 1.87
C VAL A 498 -11.58 22.57 3.10
N THR A 499 -11.83 23.22 4.23
CA THR A 499 -11.27 22.86 5.54
C THR A 499 -12.37 22.90 6.60
N SER A 500 -12.30 22.02 7.59
CA SER A 500 -13.23 21.99 8.71
C SER A 500 -12.60 21.34 9.93
N PHE A 501 -13.33 21.36 11.04
CA PHE A 501 -12.87 20.89 12.34
C PHE A 501 -12.56 19.39 12.33
N ALA A 502 -11.32 19.06 12.71
CA ALA A 502 -10.83 17.70 12.91
C ALA A 502 -9.83 17.71 14.09
N PRO A 503 -10.25 17.39 15.33
CA PRO A 503 -9.47 17.67 16.53
C PRO A 503 -8.14 16.90 16.63
N ASN A 504 -8.02 15.79 15.89
CA ASN A 504 -6.83 14.93 15.91
C ASN A 504 -5.83 15.27 14.80
N MET A 505 -6.12 16.26 13.96
CA MET A 505 -5.26 16.73 12.88
C MET A 505 -4.47 17.99 13.29
N PRO A 506 -3.34 18.30 12.61
CA PRO A 506 -2.65 19.57 12.79
C PRO A 506 -3.60 20.76 12.66
N ASP A 507 -3.37 21.79 13.47
CA ASP A 507 -4.23 22.98 13.57
C ASP A 507 -5.72 22.71 13.88
N GLN A 508 -6.06 21.46 14.23
CA GLN A 508 -7.43 20.96 14.41
C GLN A 508 -8.29 21.08 13.14
N GLU A 509 -7.68 21.00 11.96
CA GLU A 509 -8.37 21.13 10.68
C GLU A 509 -8.04 19.99 9.71
N ALA A 510 -9.01 19.63 8.87
CA ALA A 510 -8.84 18.68 7.77
C ALA A 510 -9.77 19.02 6.59
N PRO A 511 -9.58 18.40 5.40
CA PRO A 511 -10.50 18.57 4.28
C PRO A 511 -11.95 18.16 4.56
N ALA A 512 -12.15 17.21 5.49
CA ALA A 512 -13.47 16.84 6.02
C ALA A 512 -13.68 17.36 7.44
N LEU A 513 -14.94 17.55 7.82
CA LEU A 513 -15.30 17.67 9.24
C LEU A 513 -15.24 16.27 9.85
N TYR A 514 -14.30 16.03 10.74
CA TYR A 514 -14.05 14.69 11.28
C TYR A 514 -14.05 14.69 12.80
N ILE A 515 -14.98 13.94 13.41
CA ILE A 515 -15.07 13.80 14.87
C ILE A 515 -15.14 12.31 15.21
N ARG A 516 -13.98 11.73 15.52
CA ARG A 516 -13.87 10.31 15.93
C ARG A 516 -14.50 10.01 17.29
N ASN A 517 -14.71 11.04 18.13
CA ASN A 517 -15.39 10.91 19.40
C ASN A 517 -16.50 11.96 19.57
N GLY A 518 -17.66 11.68 18.99
CA GLY A 518 -18.85 12.49 19.11
C GLY A 518 -19.66 12.25 20.40
N SER A 519 -19.19 11.44 21.36
CA SER A 519 -19.99 11.11 22.55
C SER A 519 -20.25 12.27 23.50
N TYR A 520 -19.54 13.39 23.34
CA TYR A 520 -19.73 14.59 24.16
C TYR A 520 -20.59 15.65 23.50
N LEU A 521 -21.02 15.44 22.25
CA LEU A 521 -21.88 16.38 21.54
C LEU A 521 -23.24 16.45 22.22
N ASN A 522 -23.70 17.66 22.52
CA ASN A 522 -25.01 17.90 23.13
C ASN A 522 -25.97 18.65 22.20
N GLY A 523 -25.50 19.06 21.01
CA GLY A 523 -26.31 19.69 19.96
C GLY A 523 -26.37 21.21 20.06
N SER A 524 -25.69 21.82 21.03
CA SER A 524 -25.52 23.27 21.09
C SER A 524 -24.32 23.76 20.27
N GLU A 525 -23.45 22.83 19.85
CA GLU A 525 -22.27 23.11 19.06
C GLU A 525 -22.64 23.46 17.61
N SER A 526 -21.93 24.43 17.04
CA SER A 526 -21.94 24.73 15.60
C SER A 526 -20.53 24.57 15.07
N PHE A 527 -20.41 23.95 13.91
CA PHE A 527 -19.16 23.82 13.17
C PHE A 527 -19.25 24.59 11.86
N SER A 528 -18.13 24.72 11.16
CA SER A 528 -18.10 25.43 9.88
C SER A 528 -17.19 24.71 8.90
N PHE A 529 -17.57 24.73 7.63
CA PHE A 529 -16.68 24.46 6.51
C PHE A 529 -16.18 25.79 5.97
N ASN A 530 -14.86 25.97 5.91
CA ASN A 530 -14.23 27.11 5.27
C ASN A 530 -13.85 26.74 3.84
N ILE A 531 -14.30 27.53 2.87
CA ILE A 531 -14.12 27.28 1.45
C ILE A 531 -13.34 28.42 0.84
N SER A 532 -12.22 28.11 0.20
CA SER A 532 -11.41 29.05 -0.57
C SER A 532 -11.26 28.56 -2.01
N ARG A 533 -11.28 29.51 -2.95
CA ARG A 533 -11.07 29.23 -4.37
C ARG A 533 -9.57 29.06 -4.62
N ASN A 534 -9.19 28.06 -5.42
CA ASN A 534 -7.78 27.81 -5.74
C ASN A 534 -7.28 28.59 -6.97
N ASN A 535 -8.19 29.25 -7.69
CA ASN A 535 -7.92 30.02 -8.91
C ASN A 535 -7.21 29.19 -9.99
N PHE A 536 -7.65 27.94 -10.15
CA PHE A 536 -7.09 26.95 -11.07
C PHE A 536 -7.11 27.44 -12.52
N ASN A 537 -8.14 28.20 -12.91
CA ASN A 537 -8.27 28.77 -14.24
C ASN A 537 -7.54 30.12 -14.43
N LYS A 538 -6.81 30.61 -13.42
CA LYS A 538 -6.00 31.84 -13.42
C LYS A 538 -6.81 33.10 -13.81
N GLN A 539 -8.07 33.19 -13.38
CA GLN A 539 -8.94 34.35 -13.61
C GLN A 539 -9.01 35.29 -12.39
N GLN A 540 -8.68 36.57 -12.60
CA GLN A 540 -8.71 37.59 -11.54
C GLN A 540 -10.12 38.03 -11.12
N LYS A 541 -11.10 37.98 -12.03
CA LYS A 541 -12.50 38.32 -11.72
C LYS A 541 -13.31 37.04 -11.64
N PHE A 542 -13.88 36.77 -10.47
CA PHE A 542 -14.70 35.60 -10.25
C PHE A 542 -15.88 35.95 -9.36
N TYR A 543 -17.06 35.46 -9.75
CA TYR A 543 -18.25 35.52 -8.92
C TYR A 543 -19.15 34.34 -9.28
N ARG A 544 -19.47 33.51 -8.28
CA ARG A 544 -20.44 32.43 -8.41
C ARG A 544 -21.26 32.30 -7.13
N THR A 545 -22.53 31.97 -7.31
CA THR A 545 -23.45 31.60 -6.23
C THR A 545 -23.69 30.11 -6.28
N TYR A 546 -23.78 29.47 -5.12
CA TYR A 546 -24.03 28.05 -4.98
C TYR A 546 -25.22 27.80 -4.08
N SER A 547 -26.08 26.88 -4.46
CA SER A 547 -27.13 26.32 -3.60
C SER A 547 -26.60 25.09 -2.88
N LEU A 548 -26.91 24.98 -1.59
CA LEU A 548 -26.42 23.92 -0.72
C LEU A 548 -27.51 22.89 -0.46
N LYS A 549 -27.14 21.61 -0.55
CA LYS A 549 -28.05 20.50 -0.24
C LYS A 549 -27.30 19.40 0.50
N SER A 550 -27.78 19.06 1.70
CA SER A 550 -27.33 17.88 2.44
C SER A 550 -28.01 16.62 1.90
N ASP A 551 -27.26 15.52 1.86
CA ASP A 551 -27.82 14.18 1.60
C ASP A 551 -28.28 13.45 2.87
N SER A 552 -28.09 14.09 4.03
CA SER A 552 -28.30 13.49 5.34
C SER A 552 -29.23 14.37 6.18
N GLU A 553 -30.15 13.76 6.92
CA GLU A 553 -31.06 14.49 7.80
C GLU A 553 -30.35 15.08 9.04
N TRP A 554 -29.25 14.45 9.48
CA TRP A 554 -28.53 14.84 10.69
C TRP A 554 -27.57 16.00 10.48
N LEU A 555 -27.06 16.19 9.25
CA LEU A 555 -26.08 17.22 8.90
C LEU A 555 -26.81 18.40 8.26
N VAL A 556 -27.01 19.48 9.04
CA VAL A 556 -27.90 20.58 8.66
C VAL A 556 -27.10 21.86 8.39
N PRO A 557 -26.96 22.30 7.12
CA PRO A 557 -26.38 23.61 6.82
C PRO A 557 -27.32 24.73 7.25
N ALA A 558 -26.77 25.76 7.91
CA ALA A 558 -27.51 26.96 8.28
C ALA A 558 -27.85 27.81 7.05
N GLN A 559 -26.93 27.88 6.08
CA GLN A 559 -27.10 28.60 4.82
C GLN A 559 -27.73 27.70 3.75
N LYS A 560 -28.70 28.24 3.00
CA LYS A 560 -29.22 27.58 1.78
C LYS A 560 -28.38 27.89 0.54
N ASN A 561 -27.70 29.04 0.54
CA ASN A 561 -26.84 29.47 -0.55
C ASN A 561 -25.61 30.17 0.00
N ILE A 562 -24.50 30.07 -0.72
CA ILE A 562 -23.29 30.86 -0.50
C ILE A 562 -22.83 31.50 -1.82
N HIS A 563 -21.95 32.49 -1.73
CA HIS A 563 -21.31 33.08 -2.90
C HIS A 563 -19.81 33.22 -2.65
N LEU A 564 -19.03 33.00 -3.70
CA LEU A 564 -17.59 33.24 -3.69
C LEU A 564 -17.28 34.36 -4.68
N ARG A 565 -16.48 35.33 -4.23
CA ARG A 565 -16.07 36.49 -5.02
C ARG A 565 -14.56 36.62 -5.01
N ASN A 566 -13.94 36.52 -6.19
CA ASN A 566 -12.49 36.54 -6.37
C ASN A 566 -11.82 35.53 -5.40
N GLU A 567 -10.87 35.99 -4.58
CA GLU A 567 -10.12 35.18 -3.62
C GLU A 567 -10.72 35.23 -2.19
N GLN A 568 -11.93 35.77 -2.02
CA GLN A 568 -12.58 35.80 -0.70
C GLN A 568 -13.08 34.40 -0.32
N SER A 569 -12.67 33.92 0.85
CA SER A 569 -13.21 32.70 1.43
C SER A 569 -14.67 32.86 1.86
N ALA A 570 -15.43 31.76 1.82
CA ALA A 570 -16.77 31.66 2.38
C ALA A 570 -16.80 30.63 3.51
N SER A 571 -17.73 30.80 4.45
CA SER A 571 -18.03 29.81 5.49
C SER A 571 -19.42 29.23 5.27
N VAL A 572 -19.57 27.92 5.48
CA VAL A 572 -20.84 27.22 5.61
C VAL A 572 -20.93 26.69 7.03
N ASP A 573 -21.81 27.30 7.83
CA ASP A 573 -22.02 26.86 9.20
C ASP A 573 -22.98 25.68 9.22
N VAL A 574 -22.66 24.68 10.02
CA VAL A 574 -23.40 23.42 10.11
C VAL A 574 -23.69 23.08 11.56
N SER A 575 -24.88 22.54 11.77
CA SER A 575 -25.32 21.98 13.05
C SER A 575 -25.68 20.52 12.88
N PHE A 576 -25.62 19.76 13.97
CA PHE A 576 -26.00 18.36 13.99
C PHE A 576 -27.36 18.18 14.66
N ASP A 577 -28.29 17.53 13.98
CA ASP A 577 -29.53 17.07 14.61
C ASP A 577 -29.23 15.79 15.41
N ILE A 578 -28.84 15.99 16.67
CA ILE A 578 -28.48 14.91 17.59
C ILE A 578 -29.64 13.93 17.77
N SER A 579 -30.90 14.33 17.60
CA SER A 579 -32.04 13.41 17.71
C SER A 579 -32.00 12.29 16.66
N LYS A 580 -31.28 12.50 15.55
CA LYS A 580 -31.01 11.52 14.50
C LYS A 580 -29.73 10.69 14.75
N MET A 581 -28.93 11.09 15.73
CA MET A 581 -27.60 10.53 16.04
C MET A 581 -27.54 9.73 17.35
N GLN A 582 -28.62 9.01 17.68
CA GLN A 582 -28.78 8.36 18.99
C GLN A 582 -28.12 6.98 19.12
N LYS A 583 -27.72 6.36 18.01
CA LYS A 583 -27.18 4.99 18.01
C LYS A 583 -25.66 5.04 17.93
N PRO A 584 -24.94 4.22 18.72
CA PRO A 584 -23.52 4.02 18.48
C PRO A 584 -23.27 3.56 17.04
N GLY A 585 -22.26 4.16 16.40
CA GLY A 585 -21.97 3.95 14.99
C GLY A 585 -21.32 5.16 14.34
N MET A 586 -21.12 5.06 13.04
CA MET A 586 -20.58 6.12 12.19
C MET A 586 -21.70 6.83 11.44
N TYR A 587 -21.72 8.15 11.52
CA TYR A 587 -22.58 9.04 10.75
C TYR A 587 -21.73 9.74 9.70
N ASN A 588 -21.92 9.38 8.43
CA ASN A 588 -21.18 9.93 7.31
C ASN A 588 -22.15 10.57 6.31
N GLY A 589 -21.95 11.84 5.99
CA GLY A 589 -22.86 12.62 5.15
C GLY A 589 -22.13 13.72 4.38
N LYS A 590 -22.75 14.19 3.30
CA LYS A 590 -22.20 15.24 2.44
C LYS A 590 -23.18 16.37 2.22
N ILE A 591 -22.64 17.59 2.18
CA ILE A 591 -23.33 18.77 1.66
C ILE A 591 -22.74 19.08 0.28
N TYR A 592 -23.59 19.07 -0.73
CA TYR A 592 -23.24 19.38 -2.10
C TYR A 592 -23.51 20.86 -2.38
N ALA A 593 -22.55 21.52 -3.02
CA ALA A 593 -22.70 22.86 -3.55
C ALA A 593 -22.99 22.79 -5.06
N PHE A 594 -24.19 23.15 -5.48
CA PHE A 594 -24.58 23.23 -6.89
C PHE A 594 -24.51 24.67 -7.37
N ARG A 595 -24.06 24.92 -8.61
CA ARG A 595 -24.13 26.28 -9.17
C ARG A 595 -25.57 26.76 -9.21
N ALA A 596 -25.83 27.95 -8.69
CA ALA A 596 -27.14 28.60 -8.73
C ALA A 596 -27.40 29.28 -10.10
N ASP A 597 -27.08 28.58 -11.19
CA ASP A 597 -27.33 28.98 -12.57
C ASP A 597 -28.17 27.92 -13.29
N LYS A 598 -28.41 28.10 -14.59
CA LYS A 598 -29.23 27.16 -15.38
C LYS A 598 -28.61 25.75 -15.47
N SER A 599 -27.32 25.60 -15.25
CA SER A 599 -26.64 24.30 -15.33
C SER A 599 -26.96 23.42 -14.13
N GLN A 600 -27.13 24.03 -12.94
CA GLN A 600 -27.20 23.34 -11.66
C GLN A 600 -26.08 22.28 -11.50
N THR A 601 -24.91 22.56 -12.07
CA THR A 601 -23.77 21.63 -12.03
C THR A 601 -23.30 21.48 -10.59
N PRO A 602 -23.13 20.24 -10.07
CA PRO A 602 -22.44 20.04 -8.79
C PRO A 602 -21.04 20.65 -8.91
N GLU A 603 -20.59 21.45 -7.96
CA GLU A 603 -19.29 22.13 -8.05
C GLU A 603 -18.27 21.48 -7.13
N PHE A 604 -18.53 21.52 -5.82
CA PHE A 604 -17.73 20.91 -4.76
C PHE A 604 -18.62 20.32 -3.67
N GLU A 605 -18.02 19.55 -2.79
CA GLU A 605 -18.68 18.83 -1.70
C GLU A 605 -17.97 19.07 -0.37
N MET A 606 -18.73 18.98 0.71
CA MET A 606 -18.26 19.11 2.09
C MET A 606 -18.72 17.87 2.84
N MET A 607 -17.77 17.03 3.28
CA MET A 607 -18.08 15.77 3.98
C MET A 607 -17.93 15.93 5.48
N ALA A 608 -18.85 15.34 6.23
CA ALA A 608 -18.74 15.18 7.68
C ALA A 608 -18.79 13.71 8.06
N THR A 609 -17.90 13.30 8.96
CA THR A 609 -17.87 11.97 9.58
C THR A 609 -17.82 12.13 11.09
N VAL A 610 -18.87 11.67 11.77
CA VAL A 610 -18.98 11.73 13.24
C VAL A 610 -19.21 10.32 13.77
N VAL A 611 -18.40 9.91 14.74
CA VAL A 611 -18.48 8.58 15.37
C VAL A 611 -19.06 8.70 16.77
N ILE A 612 -20.14 7.97 17.04
CA ILE A 612 -20.71 7.79 18.38
C ILE A 612 -20.26 6.42 18.90
N PRO A 613 -19.31 6.34 19.84
CA PRO A 613 -18.79 5.05 20.30
C PRO A 613 -19.65 4.40 21.40
N TYR A 614 -19.55 3.08 21.52
CA TYR A 614 -19.96 2.33 22.70
C TYR A 614 -19.12 2.73 23.91
N GLN A 615 -19.79 2.94 25.04
CA GLN A 615 -19.19 3.41 26.29
C GLN A 615 -18.90 2.24 27.22
N PHE A 616 -17.79 2.31 27.96
CA PHE A 616 -17.44 1.36 29.02
C PHE A 616 -17.49 2.10 30.35
N THR A 617 -18.41 1.69 31.22
CA THR A 617 -18.75 2.39 32.47
C THR A 617 -18.99 1.38 33.57
N ASN A 618 -19.09 1.82 34.82
CA ASN A 618 -19.44 0.90 35.90
C ASN A 618 -20.83 0.27 35.72
N GLN A 619 -21.76 0.93 35.01
CA GLN A 619 -23.12 0.43 34.80
C GLN A 619 -23.14 -0.83 33.94
N ASN A 620 -22.14 -1.01 33.08
CA ASN A 620 -21.98 -2.21 32.26
C ASN A 620 -20.74 -3.02 32.66
N SER A 621 -20.20 -2.81 33.86
CA SER A 621 -19.01 -3.53 34.35
C SER A 621 -17.81 -3.43 33.39
N TYR A 622 -17.71 -2.32 32.65
CA TYR A 622 -16.69 -2.16 31.60
C TYR A 622 -16.68 -3.32 30.59
N THR A 623 -17.87 -3.85 30.30
CA THR A 623 -18.11 -4.90 29.30
C THR A 623 -19.16 -4.44 28.30
N GLN A 624 -18.91 -4.74 27.03
CA GLN A 624 -19.90 -4.69 25.96
C GLN A 624 -20.10 -6.07 25.37
N SER A 625 -21.32 -6.43 24.99
CA SER A 625 -21.63 -7.77 24.48
C SER A 625 -22.74 -7.74 23.44
N TRP A 626 -22.54 -8.53 22.38
CA TRP A 626 -23.46 -8.71 21.28
C TRP A 626 -23.63 -10.21 21.03
N LYS A 627 -24.88 -10.66 20.90
CA LYS A 627 -25.19 -12.09 20.74
C LYS A 627 -25.92 -12.37 19.44
N GLY A 628 -25.58 -13.48 18.81
CA GLY A 628 -26.21 -13.95 17.57
C GLY A 628 -26.10 -12.95 16.42
N VAL A 629 -25.00 -12.20 16.34
CA VAL A 629 -24.78 -11.22 15.27
C VAL A 629 -24.48 -11.96 13.98
N GLU A 630 -25.23 -11.65 12.94
CA GLU A 630 -25.08 -12.24 11.62
C GLU A 630 -24.26 -11.32 10.72
N VAL A 631 -23.27 -11.87 10.02
CA VAL A 631 -22.47 -11.18 9.01
C VAL A 631 -22.43 -12.03 7.74
N ALA A 632 -22.83 -11.43 6.62
CA ALA A 632 -22.79 -12.08 5.32
C ALA A 632 -21.33 -12.27 4.82
N PRO A 633 -21.08 -13.20 3.89
CA PRO A 633 -19.79 -13.32 3.22
C PRO A 633 -19.31 -11.98 2.65
N ALA A 634 -18.04 -11.62 2.88
CA ALA A 634 -17.41 -10.35 2.51
C ALA A 634 -17.99 -9.07 3.15
N ALA A 635 -19.13 -9.13 3.84
CA ALA A 635 -19.66 -8.02 4.60
C ALA A 635 -18.83 -7.79 5.87
N HIS A 636 -18.90 -6.57 6.39
CA HIS A 636 -18.26 -6.21 7.65
C HIS A 636 -19.25 -5.58 8.63
N GLN A 637 -19.00 -5.80 9.92
CA GLN A 637 -19.71 -5.18 11.03
C GLN A 637 -18.71 -4.38 11.87
N ARG A 638 -18.99 -3.09 12.08
CA ARG A 638 -18.12 -2.15 12.80
C ARG A 638 -18.63 -1.92 14.22
N TYR A 639 -17.70 -1.83 15.17
CA TYR A 639 -17.92 -1.49 16.56
C TYR A 639 -16.92 -0.41 16.98
N PHE A 640 -17.41 0.79 17.26
CA PHE A 640 -16.58 1.87 17.78
C PHE A 640 -16.57 1.80 19.30
N LEU A 641 -15.38 1.65 19.90
CA LEU A 641 -15.18 1.33 21.30
C LEU A 641 -14.46 2.51 21.98
N ARG A 642 -15.10 3.17 22.94
CA ARG A 642 -14.42 4.22 23.72
C ARG A 642 -13.58 3.57 24.81
N ILE A 643 -12.27 3.53 24.63
CA ILE A 643 -11.28 3.06 25.61
C ILE A 643 -11.02 4.20 26.61
N PRO A 644 -11.43 4.07 27.88
CA PRO A 644 -11.18 5.10 28.90
C PRO A 644 -9.70 5.22 29.28
N GLU A 645 -9.35 6.33 29.92
CA GLU A 645 -8.02 6.49 30.51
C GLU A 645 -7.76 5.44 31.60
N GLY A 646 -6.53 4.92 31.64
CA GLY A 646 -6.13 3.90 32.60
C GLY A 646 -6.57 2.47 32.26
N THR A 647 -7.11 2.21 31.06
CA THR A 647 -7.28 0.83 30.60
C THR A 647 -5.92 0.13 30.48
N SER A 648 -5.76 -1.00 31.17
CA SER A 648 -4.55 -1.82 31.12
C SER A 648 -4.57 -2.82 29.97
N ASP A 649 -5.75 -3.28 29.58
CA ASP A 649 -5.94 -4.23 28.49
C ASP A 649 -7.37 -4.24 27.95
N ILE A 650 -7.47 -4.59 26.67
CA ILE A 650 -8.71 -4.90 25.97
C ILE A 650 -8.76 -6.42 25.77
N LYS A 651 -9.77 -7.06 26.33
CA LYS A 651 -10.06 -8.48 26.08
C LYS A 651 -11.18 -8.58 25.07
N ILE A 652 -10.89 -9.20 23.92
CA ILE A 652 -11.88 -9.52 22.88
C ILE A 652 -12.20 -11.02 22.96
N LYS A 653 -13.48 -11.35 23.16
CA LYS A 653 -14.02 -12.71 23.13
C LYS A 653 -14.94 -12.86 21.94
N LEU A 654 -14.68 -13.87 21.12
CA LEU A 654 -15.51 -14.24 20.00
C LEU A 654 -15.94 -15.70 20.17
N SER A 655 -17.23 -15.98 20.18
CA SER A 655 -17.75 -17.35 20.32
C SER A 655 -18.84 -17.67 19.32
N SER A 656 -19.09 -18.96 19.14
CA SER A 656 -20.15 -19.52 18.31
C SER A 656 -21.11 -20.35 19.15
N ASP A 657 -22.38 -20.37 18.77
CA ASP A 657 -23.39 -21.27 19.35
C ASP A 657 -23.48 -22.57 18.53
N ALA A 658 -23.94 -23.66 19.15
CA ALA A 658 -24.21 -24.91 18.43
C ALA A 658 -25.19 -24.68 17.27
N ASP A 659 -24.99 -25.42 16.16
CA ASP A 659 -25.81 -25.39 14.96
C ASP A 659 -25.82 -24.03 14.19
N LYS A 660 -24.97 -23.08 14.58
CA LYS A 660 -24.77 -21.81 13.88
C LYS A 660 -23.44 -21.82 13.15
N PHE A 661 -23.46 -21.59 11.83
CA PHE A 661 -22.23 -21.48 11.06
C PHE A 661 -21.45 -20.21 11.48
N THR A 662 -20.16 -20.34 11.78
CA THR A 662 -19.30 -19.21 12.14
C THR A 662 -17.92 -19.36 11.51
N ARG A 663 -17.60 -18.43 10.60
CA ARG A 663 -16.24 -18.22 10.10
C ARG A 663 -16.00 -16.75 9.80
N VAL A 664 -15.29 -16.09 10.71
CA VAL A 664 -15.04 -14.65 10.64
C VAL A 664 -13.57 -14.34 10.96
N ARG A 665 -13.15 -13.14 10.60
CA ARG A 665 -11.91 -12.52 11.05
C ARG A 665 -12.25 -11.16 11.64
N TYR A 666 -11.43 -10.66 12.56
CA TYR A 666 -11.56 -9.28 12.99
C TYR A 666 -10.27 -8.48 12.88
N TYR A 667 -10.44 -7.16 12.83
CA TYR A 667 -9.40 -6.14 12.83
C TYR A 667 -9.70 -5.18 13.96
N LEU A 668 -8.70 -4.89 14.80
CA LEU A 668 -8.80 -3.85 15.83
C LEU A 668 -7.93 -2.67 15.40
N HIS A 669 -8.55 -1.57 15.02
CA HIS A 669 -7.88 -0.31 14.70
C HIS A 669 -7.84 0.59 15.93
N ASP A 670 -6.67 1.18 16.19
CA ASP A 670 -6.50 2.15 17.26
C ASP A 670 -7.10 3.53 16.89
N ASN A 671 -6.78 4.54 17.69
CA ASN A 671 -7.27 5.91 17.49
C ASN A 671 -6.73 6.58 16.21
N ASN A 672 -5.59 6.13 15.71
CA ASN A 672 -4.94 6.63 14.51
C ASN A 672 -5.29 5.79 13.27
N GLY A 673 -6.14 4.77 13.42
CA GLY A 673 -6.49 3.87 12.31
C GLY A 673 -5.52 2.70 12.13
N VAL A 674 -4.46 2.60 12.93
CA VAL A 674 -3.45 1.53 12.82
C VAL A 674 -4.07 0.21 13.28
N ASP A 675 -4.00 -0.81 12.44
CA ASP A 675 -4.70 -2.07 12.64
C ASP A 675 -3.86 -3.15 13.34
N GLN A 676 -4.58 -4.05 14.02
CA GLN A 676 -4.07 -5.36 14.40
C GLN A 676 -5.06 -6.44 14.01
N MET A 677 -4.74 -7.17 12.95
CA MET A 677 -5.52 -8.30 12.44
C MET A 677 -5.52 -9.52 13.38
N SER A 678 -6.65 -10.23 13.44
CA SER A 678 -6.79 -11.54 14.08
C SER A 678 -6.52 -12.71 13.13
N GLY A 679 -6.25 -13.89 13.68
CA GLY A 679 -6.44 -15.14 12.95
C GLY A 679 -7.91 -15.33 12.54
N VAL A 680 -8.19 -16.21 11.58
CA VAL A 680 -9.56 -16.58 11.23
C VAL A 680 -10.15 -17.43 12.35
N PHE A 681 -11.27 -17.00 12.91
CA PHE A 681 -12.08 -17.82 13.83
C PHE A 681 -13.04 -18.66 12.99
N ASN A 682 -12.85 -19.98 12.99
CA ASN A 682 -13.64 -20.92 12.19
C ASN A 682 -14.16 -22.06 13.08
N ALA A 683 -15.40 -21.93 13.54
CA ALA A 683 -16.05 -22.93 14.38
C ALA A 683 -16.91 -23.92 13.57
N GLY A 684 -17.09 -23.70 12.26
CA GLY A 684 -18.14 -24.39 11.50
C GLY A 684 -19.48 -24.19 12.20
N SER A 685 -20.17 -25.28 12.56
CA SER A 685 -21.42 -25.24 13.33
C SER A 685 -21.28 -25.76 14.76
N LYS A 686 -20.09 -25.63 15.36
CA LYS A 686 -19.78 -26.07 16.71
C LYS A 686 -19.71 -24.90 17.67
N GLU A 687 -19.87 -25.18 18.96
CA GLU A 687 -19.52 -24.23 20.03
C GLU A 687 -18.00 -24.14 20.14
N GLU A 688 -17.47 -22.94 19.91
CA GLU A 688 -16.06 -22.61 20.13
C GLU A 688 -15.95 -21.20 20.71
N LEU A 689 -14.78 -20.91 21.32
CA LEU A 689 -14.46 -19.62 21.92
C LEU A 689 -13.01 -19.27 21.57
N MET A 690 -12.82 -18.08 21.02
CA MET A 690 -11.54 -17.41 20.88
C MET A 690 -11.48 -16.22 21.85
N GLU A 691 -10.36 -16.08 22.56
CA GLU A 691 -10.07 -14.91 23.39
C GLU A 691 -8.71 -14.33 22.99
N LYS A 692 -8.61 -13.01 22.82
CA LYS A 692 -7.34 -12.29 22.62
C LYS A 692 -7.29 -11.06 23.53
N TYR A 693 -6.09 -10.75 24.02
CA TYR A 693 -5.83 -9.62 24.89
C TYR A 693 -4.91 -8.63 24.16
N TYR A 694 -5.20 -7.35 24.31
CA TYR A 694 -4.40 -6.23 23.80
C TYR A 694 -3.97 -5.41 25.00
N ILE A 695 -2.67 -5.41 25.30
CA ILE A 695 -2.12 -4.87 26.54
C ILE A 695 -1.64 -3.43 26.33
N ASN A 696 -1.82 -2.57 27.34
CA ASN A 696 -1.47 -1.15 27.36
C ASN A 696 -2.04 -0.36 26.16
N PRO A 697 -3.36 -0.40 25.91
CA PRO A 697 -3.97 0.40 24.86
C PRO A 697 -3.91 1.90 25.20
N GLU A 698 -3.76 2.74 24.17
CA GLU A 698 -3.91 4.19 24.33
C GLU A 698 -5.39 4.56 24.53
N PRO A 699 -5.73 5.55 25.37
CA PRO A 699 -7.12 5.98 25.54
C PRO A 699 -7.68 6.62 24.26
N GLY A 700 -8.94 6.36 23.92
CA GLY A 700 -9.61 7.00 22.78
C GLY A 700 -10.75 6.18 22.18
N VAL A 701 -11.00 6.31 20.87
CA VAL A 701 -12.03 5.55 20.14
C VAL A 701 -11.37 4.60 19.15
N TYR A 702 -11.39 3.33 19.54
CA TYR A 702 -10.94 2.20 18.72
C TYR A 702 -12.06 1.75 17.80
N GLU A 703 -11.70 1.16 16.66
CA GLU A 703 -12.64 0.54 15.74
C GLU A 703 -12.36 -0.95 15.62
N LEU A 704 -13.29 -1.76 16.11
CA LEU A 704 -13.28 -3.21 15.95
C LEU A 704 -14.18 -3.58 14.77
N VAL A 705 -13.60 -4.19 13.73
CA VAL A 705 -14.32 -4.62 12.53
C VAL A 705 -14.31 -6.13 12.42
N ILE A 706 -15.49 -6.76 12.44
CA ILE A 706 -15.66 -8.19 12.14
C ILE A 706 -16.01 -8.35 10.67
N VAL A 707 -15.33 -9.24 9.95
CA VAL A 707 -15.53 -9.50 8.52
C VAL A 707 -15.94 -10.96 8.32
N GLY A 708 -17.03 -11.17 7.57
CA GLY A 708 -17.44 -12.50 7.11
C GLY A 708 -16.52 -13.03 6.02
N TYR A 709 -16.14 -14.30 6.08
CA TYR A 709 -15.18 -14.85 5.12
C TYR A 709 -15.78 -14.93 3.71
N PHE A 710 -15.14 -14.29 2.73
CA PHE A 710 -15.71 -14.01 1.41
C PHE A 710 -15.97 -15.24 0.52
N THR A 711 -15.41 -16.41 0.84
CA THR A 711 -15.64 -17.66 0.09
C THR A 711 -16.79 -18.49 0.65
N ASP A 712 -17.40 -18.06 1.75
CA ASP A 712 -18.44 -18.85 2.41
C ASP A 712 -19.79 -18.70 1.69
N LYS A 713 -20.64 -19.73 1.82
CA LYS A 713 -21.99 -19.76 1.23
C LYS A 713 -23.10 -19.38 2.22
N LEU A 714 -22.76 -19.43 3.51
CA LEU A 714 -23.68 -19.18 4.61
C LEU A 714 -23.22 -17.92 5.34
N ASN A 715 -24.19 -17.18 5.88
CA ASN A 715 -23.88 -16.10 6.79
C ASN A 715 -23.24 -16.67 8.06
N SER A 716 -22.23 -15.97 8.55
CA SER A 716 -21.60 -16.30 9.82
C SER A 716 -22.39 -15.66 10.96
N VAL A 717 -22.70 -16.45 11.99
CA VAL A 717 -23.36 -15.97 13.20
C VAL A 717 -22.38 -16.07 14.36
N TYR A 718 -22.12 -14.98 15.07
CA TYR A 718 -21.15 -14.96 16.17
C TYR A 718 -21.71 -14.21 17.39
N ASN A 719 -21.11 -14.52 18.53
CA ASN A 719 -21.25 -13.77 19.77
C ASN A 719 -19.94 -13.03 20.03
N LEU A 720 -20.02 -11.76 20.36
CA LEU A 720 -18.87 -10.90 20.65
C LEU A 720 -19.00 -10.32 22.06
N SER A 721 -17.92 -10.34 22.82
CA SER A 721 -17.82 -9.63 24.09
C SER A 721 -16.47 -8.93 24.14
N VAL A 722 -16.49 -7.66 24.55
CA VAL A 722 -15.28 -6.87 24.80
C VAL A 722 -15.30 -6.48 26.26
N ASP A 723 -14.26 -6.84 26.99
CA ASP A 723 -14.05 -6.46 28.39
C ASP A 723 -12.80 -5.59 28.50
N LEU A 724 -12.86 -4.58 29.36
CA LEU A 724 -11.68 -3.78 29.70
C LEU A 724 -11.25 -4.10 31.13
N ASN A 725 -9.94 -4.13 31.40
CA ASN A 725 -9.42 -4.04 32.77
C ASN A 725 -8.59 -2.76 32.96
N GLY A 726 -8.33 -2.42 34.23
CA GLY A 726 -7.66 -1.18 34.62
C GLY A 726 -6.55 -1.39 35.65
N LEU A 727 -5.81 -2.50 35.56
CA LEU A 727 -4.70 -2.76 36.48
C LEU A 727 -3.42 -2.08 35.99
N ASN A 728 -3.01 -1.02 36.69
CA ASN A 728 -1.84 -0.23 36.33
C ASN A 728 -0.76 -0.25 37.40
N ARG A 729 0.49 -0.06 36.96
CA ARG A 729 1.63 0.25 37.82
C ARG A 729 1.68 1.75 38.11
N VAL A 730 1.82 2.11 39.38
CA VAL A 730 2.04 3.50 39.80
C VAL A 730 3.53 3.82 39.71
N GLY A 731 3.88 4.62 38.71
CA GLY A 731 5.26 5.02 38.41
C GLY A 731 6.03 4.01 37.55
N SER A 732 7.15 4.45 36.98
CA SER A 732 8.00 3.69 36.06
C SER A 732 9.42 3.47 36.60
N GLU A 733 9.62 3.68 37.90
CA GLU A 733 10.91 3.59 38.58
C GLU A 733 11.60 2.24 38.33
N LYS A 734 12.93 2.27 38.18
CA LYS A 734 13.71 1.04 38.08
C LYS A 734 13.75 0.35 39.45
N LEU A 735 13.68 -0.97 39.43
CA LEU A 735 13.72 -1.79 40.64
C LEU A 735 15.16 -2.16 40.99
N SER A 736 15.51 -2.11 42.28
CA SER A 736 16.77 -2.59 42.81
C SER A 736 16.51 -3.45 44.05
N PRO A 737 17.51 -4.18 44.58
CA PRO A 737 17.34 -4.88 45.86
C PRO A 737 16.87 -3.96 47.01
N GLU A 738 17.19 -2.67 46.97
CA GLU A 738 16.75 -1.63 47.92
C GLU A 738 15.41 -0.99 47.56
N ASN A 739 15.04 -0.97 46.27
CA ASN A 739 13.75 -0.50 45.76
C ASN A 739 13.00 -1.63 45.07
N ASN A 740 12.49 -2.57 45.86
CA ASN A 740 11.90 -3.83 45.39
C ASN A 740 10.36 -3.86 45.44
N VAL A 741 9.72 -2.70 45.56
CA VAL A 741 8.26 -2.59 45.68
C VAL A 741 7.65 -2.07 44.38
N VAL A 742 6.70 -2.81 43.83
CA VAL A 742 5.83 -2.35 42.74
C VAL A 742 4.50 -1.90 43.32
N ARG A 743 4.13 -0.65 43.06
CA ARG A 743 2.84 -0.10 43.48
C ARG A 743 1.83 -0.33 42.37
N LEU A 744 0.69 -0.92 42.71
CA LEU A 744 -0.36 -1.30 41.78
C LEU A 744 -1.64 -0.55 42.13
N VAL A 745 -2.38 -0.12 41.11
CA VAL A 745 -3.70 0.47 41.27
C VAL A 745 -4.67 -0.18 40.30
N ASN A 746 -5.83 -0.56 40.81
CA ASN A 746 -6.96 -0.92 39.96
C ASN A 746 -7.83 0.32 39.79
N VAL A 747 -7.88 0.87 38.58
CA VAL A 747 -8.62 2.12 38.30
C VAL A 747 -10.11 1.90 38.04
N PHE A 748 -10.58 0.65 38.00
CA PHE A 748 -11.99 0.32 37.79
C PHE A 748 -12.70 -0.07 39.10
N ASP A 749 -14.02 0.10 39.11
CA ASP A 749 -14.90 -0.01 40.29
C ASP A 749 -15.16 -1.46 40.77
N GLU A 750 -14.41 -2.45 40.28
CA GLU A 750 -14.56 -3.87 40.67
C GLU A 750 -13.34 -4.39 41.43
N VAL A 751 -13.53 -5.27 42.41
CA VAL A 751 -12.41 -5.95 43.07
C VAL A 751 -11.87 -7.05 42.15
N LYS A 752 -10.54 -7.11 41.99
CA LYS A 752 -9.88 -8.15 41.19
C LYS A 752 -8.91 -8.97 42.04
N ASP A 753 -8.94 -10.29 41.88
CA ASP A 753 -8.09 -11.24 42.60
C ASP A 753 -7.10 -11.93 41.65
N TYR A 754 -5.81 -11.69 41.85
CA TYR A 754 -4.74 -12.24 41.01
C TYR A 754 -3.81 -13.19 41.78
N VAL A 755 -3.33 -14.20 41.05
CA VAL A 755 -2.08 -14.91 41.34
C VAL A 755 -1.00 -14.28 40.48
N VAL A 756 -0.02 -13.66 41.12
CA VAL A 756 1.10 -13.00 40.46
C VAL A 756 2.26 -13.97 40.33
N SER A 757 2.82 -14.04 39.13
CA SER A 757 4.13 -14.64 38.85
C SER A 757 5.00 -13.62 38.12
N GLY A 758 6.30 -13.81 38.07
CA GLY A 758 7.16 -12.94 37.28
C GLY A 758 8.52 -13.53 37.04
N GLU A 759 9.21 -12.99 36.04
CA GLU A 759 10.54 -13.43 35.66
C GLU A 759 11.37 -12.27 35.09
N ILE A 760 12.69 -12.39 35.20
CA ILE A 760 13.69 -11.56 34.54
C ILE A 760 14.29 -12.41 33.43
N ASN A 761 13.88 -12.16 32.20
CA ASN A 761 14.16 -13.01 31.03
C ASN A 761 14.74 -12.21 29.85
N GLU A 762 15.00 -10.92 30.04
CA GLU A 762 15.52 -10.07 28.98
C GLU A 762 16.47 -9.01 29.52
N TYR A 763 17.15 -8.33 28.61
CA TYR A 763 17.76 -7.04 28.85
C TYR A 763 17.52 -6.14 27.64
N GLN A 764 17.42 -4.85 27.90
CA GLN A 764 17.07 -3.87 26.89
C GLN A 764 17.95 -2.63 26.96
N LYS A 765 18.14 -2.01 25.81
CA LYS A 765 18.78 -0.70 25.69
C LYS A 765 18.09 0.13 24.63
N GLU A 766 18.17 1.44 24.77
CA GLU A 766 17.60 2.40 23.84
C GLU A 766 18.69 3.34 23.34
N PHE A 767 18.63 3.66 22.04
CA PHE A 767 19.55 4.60 21.42
C PHE A 767 18.85 5.37 20.30
N ILE A 768 19.45 6.51 19.92
CA ILE A 768 18.93 7.36 18.85
C ILE A 768 19.75 7.10 17.59
N ALA A 769 19.09 6.74 16.50
CA ALA A 769 19.71 6.67 15.18
C ALA A 769 19.43 7.98 14.41
N LYS A 770 20.50 8.55 13.84
CA LYS A 770 20.41 9.70 12.93
C LYS A 770 20.39 9.17 11.51
N LEU A 771 19.30 9.44 10.81
CA LEU A 771 19.05 8.99 9.45
C LEU A 771 19.18 10.19 8.51
N LYS A 772 19.87 9.97 7.40
CA LYS A 772 20.13 11.00 6.39
C LYS A 772 19.73 10.49 5.02
N SER A 773 19.23 11.40 4.21
CA SER A 773 18.85 11.12 2.84
C SER A 773 19.99 10.50 2.03
N GLY A 774 19.67 9.48 1.24
CA GLY A 774 20.63 8.72 0.44
C GLY A 774 21.61 7.82 1.23
N GLN A 775 21.47 7.69 2.55
CA GLN A 775 22.35 6.86 3.38
C GLN A 775 21.60 5.70 4.05
N ILE A 776 22.23 4.53 4.05
CA ILE A 776 21.79 3.38 4.84
C ILE A 776 22.38 3.53 6.24
N TYR A 777 21.54 3.45 7.27
CA TYR A 777 22.00 3.40 8.65
C TYR A 777 22.27 1.95 9.05
N ASP A 778 23.54 1.62 9.28
CA ASP A 778 23.98 0.30 9.68
C ASP A 778 24.35 0.25 11.17
N TYR A 779 23.75 -0.70 11.89
CA TYR A 779 24.00 -0.99 13.29
C TYR A 779 24.49 -2.44 13.47
N PRO A 780 25.80 -2.66 13.68
CA PRO A 780 26.32 -4.00 13.93
C PRO A 780 25.91 -4.48 15.33
N PHE A 781 25.49 -5.74 15.44
CA PHE A 781 25.16 -6.38 16.71
C PHE A 781 25.60 -7.85 16.74
N ILE A 782 25.63 -8.44 17.92
CA ILE A 782 26.03 -9.84 18.13
C ILE A 782 24.92 -10.56 18.87
N ILE A 783 24.53 -11.74 18.39
CA ILE A 783 23.69 -12.67 19.14
C ILE A 783 24.55 -13.80 19.70
N LYS A 784 24.47 -14.04 21.02
CA LYS A 784 25.32 -15.01 21.74
C LYS A 784 24.57 -16.29 22.07
N LYS A 785 25.30 -17.38 22.29
CA LYS A 785 24.76 -18.61 22.86
C LYS A 785 24.08 -18.34 24.21
N GLY A 786 22.83 -18.79 24.38
CA GLY A 786 21.99 -18.54 25.55
C GLY A 786 21.04 -17.35 25.41
N GLU A 787 21.19 -16.52 24.37
CA GLU A 787 20.18 -15.57 23.90
C GLU A 787 19.24 -16.28 22.93
N SER A 788 17.92 -16.12 23.09
CA SER A 788 16.93 -16.81 22.26
C SER A 788 16.40 -15.94 21.12
N LYS A 789 16.33 -14.62 21.32
CA LYS A 789 15.80 -13.65 20.34
C LYS A 789 16.39 -12.26 20.60
N LYS A 790 16.61 -11.51 19.52
CA LYS A 790 16.76 -10.05 19.57
C LYS A 790 15.64 -9.36 18.81
N ASN A 791 15.11 -8.28 19.37
CA ASN A 791 14.03 -7.47 18.81
C ASN A 791 14.47 -6.00 18.78
N PHE A 792 14.21 -5.32 17.68
CA PHE A 792 14.46 -3.89 17.51
C PHE A 792 13.13 -3.20 17.27
N GLY A 793 12.62 -2.50 18.29
CA GLY A 793 11.47 -1.61 18.15
C GLY A 793 11.93 -0.24 17.64
N ILE A 794 11.28 0.26 16.60
CA ILE A 794 11.56 1.54 15.97
C ILE A 794 10.39 2.47 16.24
N LYS A 795 10.70 3.70 16.66
CA LYS A 795 9.70 4.75 16.88
C LYS A 795 10.22 6.09 16.39
N MET A 796 9.38 6.82 15.67
CA MET A 796 9.66 8.19 15.24
C MET A 796 8.44 9.10 15.46
N THR A 797 8.62 10.39 15.25
CA THR A 797 7.52 11.36 15.30
C THR A 797 6.73 11.31 13.99
N LYS A 798 5.44 11.67 14.01
CA LYS A 798 4.62 11.80 12.80
C LYS A 798 5.24 12.76 11.77
N GLU A 799 5.83 13.86 12.25
CA GLU A 799 6.56 14.83 11.41
C GLU A 799 7.74 14.19 10.67
N ASN A 800 8.51 13.34 11.34
CA ASN A 800 9.62 12.62 10.70
C ASN A 800 9.10 11.57 9.70
N PHE A 801 8.01 10.87 10.03
CA PHE A 801 7.43 9.90 9.11
C PHE A 801 6.86 10.56 7.84
N ASN A 802 6.29 11.77 7.94
CA ASN A 802 5.78 12.53 6.79
C ASN A 802 6.85 12.90 5.74
N LYS A 803 8.14 12.81 6.08
CA LYS A 803 9.24 13.07 5.15
C LYS A 803 9.54 11.90 4.23
N VAL A 804 9.10 10.68 4.57
CA VAL A 804 9.44 9.47 3.82
C VAL A 804 8.26 8.94 3.00
N THR A 805 8.57 8.30 1.87
CA THR A 805 7.60 7.58 1.04
C THR A 805 7.50 6.10 1.40
N ASP A 806 8.53 5.58 2.07
CA ASP A 806 8.65 4.20 2.52
C ASP A 806 9.81 4.09 3.53
N PHE A 807 9.92 2.96 4.20
CA PHE A 807 10.95 2.72 5.19
C PHE A 807 11.23 1.23 5.31
N ALA A 808 12.40 0.79 4.84
CA ALA A 808 12.82 -0.61 4.94
C ALA A 808 13.76 -0.85 6.13
N VAL A 809 13.60 -2.01 6.76
CA VAL A 809 14.42 -2.47 7.88
C VAL A 809 14.87 -3.89 7.61
N LEU A 810 16.17 -4.16 7.68
CA LEU A 810 16.74 -5.46 7.32
C LEU A 810 17.75 -5.92 8.37
N ILE A 811 17.85 -7.23 8.54
CA ILE A 811 18.92 -7.88 9.30
C ILE A 811 19.75 -8.72 8.33
N TYR A 812 21.03 -8.38 8.21
CA TYR A 812 22.00 -9.07 7.36
C TYR A 812 22.93 -9.97 8.16
N ASP A 813 23.38 -11.04 7.52
CA ASP A 813 24.58 -11.77 7.92
C ASP A 813 25.88 -11.06 7.47
N GLU A 814 27.03 -11.64 7.79
CA GLU A 814 28.35 -11.10 7.42
C GLU A 814 28.65 -11.12 5.91
N ASN A 815 27.92 -11.92 5.13
CA ASN A 815 28.09 -12.06 3.69
C ASN A 815 27.17 -11.10 2.88
N GLY A 816 26.32 -10.34 3.58
CA GLY A 816 25.35 -9.42 2.99
C GLY A 816 24.03 -10.08 2.57
N LYS A 817 23.75 -11.29 3.05
CA LYS A 817 22.47 -11.97 2.84
C LYS A 817 21.46 -11.52 3.88
N VAL A 818 20.25 -11.17 3.43
CA VAL A 818 19.13 -10.81 4.31
C VAL A 818 18.64 -12.07 5.04
N LEU A 819 18.59 -12.01 6.37
CA LEU A 819 18.05 -13.06 7.24
C LEU A 819 16.62 -12.75 7.69
N ASN A 820 16.30 -11.46 7.83
CA ASN A 820 14.94 -10.98 8.03
C ASN A 820 14.81 -9.58 7.46
N SER A 821 13.64 -9.23 6.96
CA SER A 821 13.33 -7.90 6.44
C SER A 821 11.89 -7.53 6.73
N GLY A 822 11.65 -6.24 6.88
CA GLY A 822 10.32 -5.67 7.00
C GLY A 822 10.31 -4.22 6.53
N GLY A 823 9.18 -3.58 6.70
CA GLY A 823 9.01 -2.16 6.49
C GLY A 823 8.07 -1.56 7.53
N LEU A 824 7.97 -0.25 7.54
CA LEU A 824 7.07 0.48 8.42
C LEU A 824 5.90 1.06 7.62
N SER A 825 4.69 0.61 7.91
CA SER A 825 3.46 1.23 7.38
C SER A 825 3.10 2.53 8.09
N TYR A 826 3.61 2.74 9.32
CA TYR A 826 3.34 3.89 10.19
C TYR A 826 4.58 4.26 11.01
N GLU A 827 4.52 5.26 11.89
CA GLU A 827 5.67 5.82 12.63
C GLU A 827 6.29 4.87 13.69
N THR A 828 5.74 3.67 13.85
CA THR A 828 6.24 2.62 14.74
C THR A 828 6.23 1.26 14.06
N GLY A 829 7.18 0.40 14.44
CA GLY A 829 7.28 -0.97 13.95
C GLY A 829 8.45 -1.71 14.59
N ASP A 830 8.62 -2.97 14.23
CA ASP A 830 9.67 -3.80 14.79
C ASP A 830 10.25 -4.78 13.78
N ILE A 831 11.49 -5.18 14.03
CA ILE A 831 12.12 -6.33 13.37
C ILE A 831 12.81 -7.20 14.41
N ASN A 832 12.87 -8.49 14.15
CA ASN A 832 13.50 -9.41 15.09
C ASN A 832 14.30 -10.52 14.41
N ILE A 833 15.17 -11.16 15.18
CA ILE A 833 15.89 -12.35 14.76
C ILE A 833 15.87 -13.36 15.91
N LYS A 834 15.50 -14.60 15.60
CA LYS A 834 15.61 -15.72 16.53
C LYS A 834 17.04 -16.28 16.48
N ASN A 835 17.57 -16.71 17.62
CA ASN A 835 18.86 -17.37 17.64
C ASN A 835 18.69 -18.82 17.17
N THR A 836 19.07 -19.09 15.92
CA THR A 836 19.11 -20.45 15.34
C THR A 836 20.53 -20.83 14.94
N PHE A 837 21.54 -20.14 15.47
CA PHE A 837 22.93 -20.32 15.08
C PHE A 837 23.63 -21.28 16.04
N ASP A 838 24.41 -22.22 15.49
CA ASP A 838 25.16 -23.21 16.27
C ASP A 838 26.52 -22.68 16.78
N THR A 839 26.78 -21.39 16.62
CA THR A 839 28.02 -20.72 17.01
C THR A 839 27.94 -20.18 18.44
N THR A 840 29.09 -19.86 19.04
CA THR A 840 29.12 -19.20 20.36
C THR A 840 28.61 -17.77 20.28
N GLU A 841 28.87 -17.11 19.14
CA GLU A 841 28.48 -15.74 18.84
C GLU A 841 28.35 -15.59 17.32
N THR A 842 27.30 -14.89 16.88
CA THR A 842 27.05 -14.57 15.47
C THR A 842 26.99 -13.06 15.30
N LYS A 843 27.83 -12.53 14.40
CA LYS A 843 27.83 -11.12 14.03
C LYS A 843 26.78 -10.87 12.96
N LEU A 844 25.91 -9.90 13.22
CA LEU A 844 24.81 -9.50 12.35
C LEU A 844 24.80 -7.98 12.21
N LYS A 845 24.02 -7.49 11.25
CA LYS A 845 23.87 -6.06 11.00
C LYS A 845 22.41 -5.71 10.81
N LEU A 846 21.90 -4.79 11.63
CA LEU A 846 20.61 -4.14 11.41
C LEU A 846 20.85 -2.98 10.43
N SER A 847 20.13 -2.95 9.32
CA SER A 847 20.17 -1.86 8.34
C SER A 847 18.81 -1.19 8.25
N ILE A 848 18.82 0.14 8.27
CA ILE A 848 17.63 0.98 8.14
C ILE A 848 17.79 1.85 6.90
N VAL A 849 16.82 1.75 6.00
CA VAL A 849 16.80 2.44 4.70
C VAL A 849 15.56 3.34 4.64
N PRO A 850 15.70 4.63 4.98
CA PRO A 850 14.61 5.60 4.84
C PRO A 850 14.50 6.07 3.39
N ALA A 851 13.29 6.02 2.83
CA ALA A 851 13.03 6.55 1.49
C ALA A 851 12.55 8.00 1.60
N PHE A 852 13.47 8.94 1.79
CA PHE A 852 13.10 10.35 1.90
C PHE A 852 12.50 10.90 0.60
N THR A 853 11.52 11.77 0.74
CA THR A 853 10.95 12.53 -0.39
C THR A 853 11.98 13.49 -0.99
N ASN A 854 12.82 14.11 -0.15
CA ASN A 854 13.83 15.07 -0.59
C ASN A 854 15.26 14.62 -0.25
N SER A 855 16.21 15.01 -1.11
CA SER A 855 17.65 14.68 -0.99
C SER A 855 18.37 15.34 0.19
N ASP A 856 17.82 16.42 0.75
CA ASP A 856 18.43 17.17 1.85
C ASP A 856 17.84 16.83 3.22
N ASP A 857 16.86 15.92 3.27
CA ASP A 857 16.17 15.57 4.51
C ASP A 857 17.05 14.76 5.47
N GLU A 858 16.81 14.99 6.75
CA GLU A 858 17.33 14.17 7.84
C GLU A 858 16.30 14.03 8.95
N MET A 859 16.45 12.96 9.73
CA MET A 859 15.62 12.73 10.90
C MET A 859 16.34 11.92 11.98
N THR A 860 15.75 11.91 13.17
CA THR A 860 16.19 11.06 14.28
C THR A 860 15.08 10.11 14.67
N ILE A 861 15.44 8.85 14.91
CA ILE A 861 14.51 7.82 15.37
C ILE A 861 15.01 7.22 16.69
N ASN A 862 14.09 6.74 17.52
CA ASN A 862 14.42 5.96 18.70
C ASN A 862 14.39 4.47 18.33
N ILE A 863 15.45 3.75 18.71
CA ILE A 863 15.55 2.30 18.55
C ILE A 863 15.67 1.68 19.94
N LYS A 864 14.76 0.75 20.22
CA LYS A 864 14.75 -0.07 21.42
C LYS A 864 15.18 -1.49 21.08
N GLU A 865 16.39 -1.85 21.48
CA GLU A 865 16.90 -3.22 21.38
C GLU A 865 16.49 -4.00 22.63
N ILE A 866 15.81 -5.13 22.45
CA ILE A 866 15.44 -6.08 23.49
C ILE A 866 16.06 -7.42 23.15
N THR A 867 16.82 -7.99 24.09
CA THR A 867 17.38 -9.34 23.97
C THR A 867 16.72 -10.26 24.97
N THR A 868 16.05 -11.29 24.49
CA THR A 868 15.45 -12.34 25.32
C THR A 868 16.47 -13.46 25.53
N VAL A 869 16.56 -13.99 26.74
CA VAL A 869 17.46 -15.10 27.10
C VAL A 869 16.70 -16.41 27.28
N GLU A 870 17.40 -17.54 27.18
CA GLU A 870 16.81 -18.88 27.37
C GLU A 870 16.50 -19.20 28.84
N ASN A 871 17.36 -18.73 29.75
CA ASN A 871 17.29 -19.06 31.18
C ASN A 871 16.80 -17.86 31.99
N ALA A 872 15.49 -17.77 32.19
CA ALA A 872 14.86 -16.72 32.98
C ALA A 872 15.13 -16.88 34.49
N VAL A 873 15.24 -15.75 35.21
CA VAL A 873 15.31 -15.72 36.68
C VAL A 873 13.94 -15.46 37.24
N GLU A 874 13.44 -16.38 38.06
CA GLU A 874 12.14 -16.24 38.73
C GLU A 874 12.13 -15.05 39.71
N ILE A 875 11.10 -14.21 39.62
CA ILE A 875 10.79 -13.19 40.62
C ILE A 875 9.92 -13.85 41.70
N LYS A 876 10.39 -13.82 42.95
CA LYS A 876 9.67 -14.37 44.10
C LYS A 876 8.85 -13.29 44.79
N PHE A 877 7.77 -13.70 45.44
CA PHE A 877 6.83 -12.81 46.12
C PHE A 877 6.65 -13.25 47.57
N ASN A 878 6.53 -12.30 48.50
CA ASN A 878 6.14 -12.62 49.88
C ASN A 878 4.71 -13.18 49.95
N LYS A 879 3.82 -12.64 49.11
CA LYS A 879 2.46 -13.16 48.85
C LYS A 879 2.18 -13.06 47.35
N SER A 880 2.00 -14.19 46.69
CA SER A 880 1.65 -14.24 45.26
C SER A 880 0.16 -13.99 44.99
N LYS A 881 -0.71 -14.19 45.98
CA LYS A 881 -2.13 -13.85 45.87
C LYS A 881 -2.39 -12.41 46.31
N ILE A 882 -3.03 -11.63 45.44
CA ILE A 882 -3.33 -10.22 45.68
C ILE A 882 -4.77 -9.87 45.29
N SER A 883 -5.52 -9.29 46.22
CA SER A 883 -6.80 -8.62 45.94
C SER A 883 -6.58 -7.13 45.73
N LEU A 884 -7.05 -6.58 44.62
CA LEU A 884 -6.93 -5.17 44.27
C LEU A 884 -8.29 -4.50 44.31
N PHE A 885 -8.47 -3.61 45.28
CA PHE A 885 -9.69 -2.83 45.44
C PHE A 885 -9.65 -1.59 44.53
N PRO A 886 -10.81 -1.11 44.06
CA PRO A 886 -10.91 0.09 43.24
C PRO A 886 -10.19 1.28 43.86
N THR A 887 -9.40 2.01 43.08
CA THR A 887 -8.67 3.23 43.43
C THR A 887 -7.67 3.12 44.60
N SER A 888 -7.52 1.93 45.18
CA SER A 888 -6.61 1.68 46.30
C SER A 888 -5.25 1.25 45.77
N VAL A 889 -4.22 2.04 46.10
CA VAL A 889 -2.83 1.66 45.79
C VAL A 889 -2.42 0.51 46.70
N LYS A 890 -1.86 -0.54 46.11
CA LYS A 890 -1.37 -1.72 46.82
C LYS A 890 0.08 -2.01 46.47
N ASP A 891 0.87 -2.23 47.51
CA ASP A 891 2.29 -2.54 47.39
C ASP A 891 2.48 -4.05 47.16
N LEU A 892 3.24 -4.38 46.13
CA LEU A 892 3.69 -5.72 45.82
C LEU A 892 5.22 -5.77 45.97
N GLU A 893 5.66 -6.38 47.07
CA GLU A 893 7.09 -6.54 47.36
C GLU A 893 7.66 -7.76 46.62
N LEU A 894 8.76 -7.53 45.91
CA LEU A 894 9.43 -8.49 45.05
C LEU A 894 10.75 -8.96 45.67
N LYS A 895 11.12 -10.21 45.43
CA LYS A 895 12.42 -10.80 45.77
C LYS A 895 13.04 -11.39 44.54
N PHE A 896 14.14 -10.80 44.09
CA PHE A 896 14.85 -11.19 42.88
C PHE A 896 16.36 -11.07 43.11
N SER A 897 17.14 -11.80 42.32
CA SER A 897 18.61 -11.75 42.34
C SER A 897 19.13 -11.26 41.00
N LYS A 898 20.36 -10.75 40.99
CA LYS A 898 21.06 -10.40 39.76
C LYS A 898 21.09 -11.62 38.81
N PRO A 899 20.72 -11.46 37.53
CA PRO A 899 20.78 -12.56 36.59
C PRO A 899 22.20 -13.06 36.35
N GLY A 900 22.32 -14.37 36.11
CA GLY A 900 23.60 -15.03 35.85
C GLY A 900 24.08 -14.95 34.39
N PHE A 901 23.29 -14.36 33.50
CA PHE A 901 23.66 -14.10 32.12
C PHE A 901 24.43 -12.77 31.98
N ASP A 902 25.25 -12.68 30.94
CA ASP A 902 26.06 -11.49 30.64
C ASP A 902 25.17 -10.35 30.12
N ILE A 903 25.22 -9.19 30.77
CA ILE A 903 24.42 -8.01 30.42
C ILE A 903 25.38 -6.88 29.99
N PRO A 904 25.23 -6.31 28.79
CA PRO A 904 26.02 -5.17 28.36
C PRO A 904 25.95 -3.99 29.35
N ALA A 905 27.04 -3.25 29.51
CA ALA A 905 27.13 -2.14 30.47
C ALA A 905 26.15 -0.98 30.17
N ASP A 906 25.73 -0.84 28.92
CA ASP A 906 24.74 0.14 28.44
C ASP A 906 23.29 -0.40 28.45
N ALA A 907 23.08 -1.63 28.90
CA ALA A 907 21.77 -2.28 28.94
C ALA A 907 21.24 -2.44 30.37
N LEU A 908 19.91 -2.54 30.46
CA LEU A 908 19.20 -2.77 31.71
C LEU A 908 18.51 -4.13 31.66
N PRO A 909 18.63 -4.97 32.70
CA PRO A 909 17.81 -6.17 32.82
C PRO A 909 16.33 -5.79 32.83
N GLY A 910 15.55 -6.55 32.08
CA GLY A 910 14.10 -6.44 31.97
C GLY A 910 13.42 -7.73 32.39
N GLY A 911 12.18 -7.60 32.82
CA GLY A 911 11.35 -8.72 33.19
C GLY A 911 9.88 -8.36 33.16
N THR A 912 9.03 -9.34 33.41
CA THR A 912 7.57 -9.17 33.30
C THR A 912 6.89 -9.76 34.53
N LEU A 913 5.91 -9.03 35.08
CA LEU A 913 4.94 -9.58 36.01
C LEU A 913 3.71 -10.04 35.24
N TYR A 914 3.29 -11.27 35.50
CA TYR A 914 2.09 -11.87 34.95
C TYR A 914 1.02 -11.95 36.04
N PHE A 915 -0.11 -11.30 35.79
CA PHE A 915 -1.26 -11.33 36.69
C PHE A 915 -2.27 -12.33 36.17
N LYS A 916 -2.33 -13.49 36.84
CA LYS A 916 -3.25 -14.57 36.47
C LYS A 916 -4.50 -14.47 37.29
N ASN A 917 -5.66 -14.52 36.65
CA ASN A 917 -6.94 -14.54 37.35
C ASN A 917 -6.98 -15.74 38.32
N SER A 918 -7.32 -15.49 39.59
CA SER A 918 -7.26 -16.54 40.62
C SER A 918 -8.23 -17.70 40.38
N SER A 919 -9.30 -17.47 39.62
CA SER A 919 -10.33 -18.48 39.30
C SER A 919 -10.03 -19.24 38.01
N THR A 920 -9.49 -18.57 36.98
CA THR A 920 -9.28 -19.20 35.65
C THR A 920 -7.83 -19.63 35.40
N GLY A 921 -6.87 -19.09 36.16
CA GLY A 921 -5.43 -19.32 35.97
C GLY A 921 -4.83 -18.69 34.71
N LYS A 922 -5.63 -17.99 33.89
CA LYS A 922 -5.16 -17.30 32.67
C LYS A 922 -4.53 -15.96 33.02
N VAL A 923 -3.46 -15.59 32.30
CA VAL A 923 -2.86 -14.26 32.36
C VAL A 923 -3.87 -13.25 31.80
N GLU A 924 -4.23 -12.24 32.58
CA GLU A 924 -5.11 -11.15 32.15
C GLU A 924 -4.33 -9.87 31.83
N THR A 925 -3.23 -9.62 32.54
CA THR A 925 -2.36 -8.46 32.27
C THR A 925 -0.90 -8.77 32.55
N GLU A 926 -0.04 -8.03 31.87
CA GLU A 926 1.41 -8.11 31.94
C GLU A 926 1.98 -6.73 32.25
N ILE A 927 2.82 -6.66 33.28
CA ILE A 927 3.49 -5.40 33.66
C ILE A 927 4.98 -5.55 33.42
N PRO A 928 5.55 -4.86 32.41
CA PRO A 928 6.98 -4.86 32.18
C PRO A 928 7.71 -4.14 33.32
N LEU A 929 8.86 -4.68 33.69
CA LEU A 929 9.73 -4.21 34.74
C LEU A 929 11.12 -3.94 34.18
N LEU A 930 11.78 -2.94 34.75
CA LEU A 930 13.18 -2.60 34.52
C LEU A 930 13.93 -2.67 35.84
N PHE A 931 15.13 -3.25 35.81
CA PHE A 931 15.96 -3.48 36.98
C PHE A 931 17.27 -2.70 36.90
N ASN A 932 17.80 -2.32 38.08
CA ASN A 932 19.10 -1.71 38.27
C ASN A 932 19.80 -2.47 39.41
N PHE A 933 20.82 -3.27 39.07
CA PHE A 933 21.54 -4.14 40.00
C PHE A 933 22.91 -3.61 40.42
#